data_AF-A0A4S4N2G1-F1
#
_entry.id   AF-A0A4S4N2G1-F1
#
_cell.length_a   1.000
_cell.length_b   1.000
_cell.length_c   1.000
_cell.angle_alpha   90.00
_cell.angle_beta   90.00
_cell.angle_gamma   90.00
#
_symmetry.space_group_name_H-M   'P 1'
#
loop_
_entity.id
_entity.type
_entity.pdbx_description
1 polymer ?
#
loop_
_entity_poly.entity_id
_entity_poly.type
_entity_poly.pdbx_seq_one_letter_code
_entity_poly.pdbx_strand_id
1 'polypeptide(L)'
;MTAYSTSGTITDATEKDPEDVPSNHVESEDENDEGEEDAVIDVQGNGEIKKKKKKKKPKKKKAAAQGQSEPPRVGLSKLFPDGNFPEGELQEYKNDNAWRTTSEEMRYNEKMAMEDPEVTYSSIRRAAEVHRQVRKYAQKFIHPGMTMTEIAESIEDGTRALVEENGLESGVGFPTGVSLNHCAAHYTPNAGDTVVLQHGDVLKVDFGVHVKGRILDSAFTMTFDNTYDKLVEAVKAATDTGVREAGIDVRLGEIAAAIQETMESYEVEVGGKVFPVKPIENLSGHSINPYQIHGGKSVLLVKNDDATKMEEGEYFAIETFGSTGRGRVVEQGDCSHYARIINAPNAALRYTTAKSLLRSINKNFGTLPFCRRYLDRIGESKYLLALNHLVQQGVVQDYPPLCDVRGSMTAQFEHTILLRPTRKEVAKRRMAWPLSLFACADNTEQPEASGSKQVAKVHPNAAQSPLLALLQHFENAGASLPPSNRVGDPKLKQREIEPFRFWQLWKWGVFAAVKATHVLSAVVSHTIYGPPKKSWGIEMTVLCSIMRDASRHSYLTDVTTLRLLMSMGGLVPVPSDAMVTPVTFRVRKRHLRGILAEFDNAEDGSRELSGEWIVGKRTWQRLQHEWKASKKAKLHGCEPKSHPLKRKERVVLYLHGGAYYLFSPATHRMITIPLSKALDARLFAVDYRLAPETRFPGPLHDAVSTYFRMIDDLHIAPENIIVAGDSAGGGLALALMMYLRDNDYPLPGGGILMSPWVDLTMSCDSWESNAQFDIVPMPQPGDHMNPIACYLGEHMEKYLTHPYASPLFGNFTGLPPLLIQAGDSEQLRDEITLLAHKASLAGVEIRHELYEDMVHVFQSFPFLESAGRAFLSARHFVRDYLCRDRDHKCLEGKAEEQLEHEIDNLNARVVQGDGTETGAGREGMGEVDTSSDSDTVPPATESTADTDVDSDVSTSEDEPSWFTPSRWPSSLPNQDTVPDKTAVRRHSNAALYPHTPSSPSSFKRRTSYQQLPRHTSSLSSIKGASSQGPPPTLLNHIGYISSSLSMSSTDPAPQPSIRRSHSSHPDITLLCQQWASAGPANQTLTFKPETVPSGTISPGRRRSRAMSTSARKYVLGG
;
A
#
# COMPACT_ATOMS: atom_id res chain seq x y z
N MET A 1 -7.94 34.31 46.30
CA MET A 1 -7.39 34.57 47.65
C MET A 1 -5.88 34.43 47.52
N THR A 2 -5.00 35.29 48.06
CA THR A 2 -5.12 36.43 49.00
C THR A 2 -3.88 37.33 48.76
N ALA A 3 -3.75 38.61 49.13
CA ALA A 3 -4.46 39.46 50.09
C ALA A 3 -4.26 40.98 49.76
N TYR A 4 -5.04 41.85 50.42
CA TYR A 4 -4.84 43.27 50.80
C TYR A 4 -3.62 44.07 50.23
N SER A 5 -3.76 45.28 49.67
CA SER A 5 -4.25 46.55 50.28
C SER A 5 -3.38 46.98 51.50
N THR A 6 -2.90 48.22 51.67
CA THR A 6 -3.38 49.55 51.20
C THR A 6 -2.23 50.60 51.24
N SER A 7 -2.49 51.83 50.79
CA SER A 7 -1.65 53.06 50.88
C SER A 7 -0.46 53.17 49.90
N GLY A 8 -0.05 54.38 49.47
CA GLY A 8 -0.74 55.67 49.63
C GLY A 8 0.15 56.91 49.45
N THR A 9 0.20 57.45 48.22
CA THR A 9 0.46 58.85 47.82
C THR A 9 1.51 59.71 48.57
N ILE A 10 2.45 60.31 47.83
CA ILE A 10 2.58 61.79 47.68
C ILE A 10 3.65 62.15 46.61
N THR A 11 3.22 63.01 45.68
CA THR A 11 3.86 64.08 44.83
C THR A 11 5.39 64.27 44.81
N ASP A 12 6.06 64.98 43.86
CA ASP A 12 5.65 65.91 42.78
C ASP A 12 6.87 66.09 41.79
N ALA A 13 6.92 66.87 40.67
CA ALA A 13 5.99 67.74 39.92
C ALA A 13 6.51 67.96 38.47
N THR A 14 5.71 68.57 37.57
CA THR A 14 6.10 69.38 36.36
C THR A 14 6.93 68.73 35.22
N GLU A 15 6.75 68.99 33.91
CA GLU A 15 5.89 69.87 33.08
C GLU A 15 5.91 69.33 31.60
N LYS A 16 5.18 69.79 30.55
CA LYS A 16 4.26 70.92 30.28
C LYS A 16 3.31 70.59 29.08
N ASP A 17 2.37 71.49 28.79
CA ASP A 17 1.38 71.58 27.68
C ASP A 17 1.46 73.01 27.03
N PRO A 18 0.64 73.51 26.04
CA PRO A 18 -0.74 73.12 25.65
C PRO A 18 -1.21 73.30 24.14
N GLU A 19 -2.54 73.27 23.93
CA GLU A 19 -3.40 73.81 22.82
C GLU A 19 -3.59 73.03 21.49
N ASP A 20 -4.76 73.00 20.80
CA ASP A 20 -6.20 73.04 21.21
C ASP A 20 -7.20 72.71 20.04
N VAL A 21 -8.51 72.54 20.36
CA VAL A 21 -9.76 72.80 19.57
C VAL A 21 -10.31 71.79 18.46
N PRO A 22 -11.66 71.66 18.23
CA PRO A 22 -12.28 70.50 17.52
C PRO A 22 -13.48 70.73 16.51
N SER A 23 -13.95 69.64 15.85
CA SER A 23 -15.34 69.39 15.29
C SER A 23 -15.80 70.12 13.99
N ASN A 24 -16.94 69.87 13.28
CA ASN A 24 -18.13 68.97 13.46
C ASN A 24 -18.95 68.71 12.13
N HIS A 25 -19.81 67.65 12.06
CA HIS A 25 -20.81 67.27 11.01
C HIS A 25 -20.29 67.11 9.53
N VAL A 26 -21.01 66.70 8.45
CA VAL A 26 -22.44 66.47 8.08
C VAL A 26 -22.55 65.27 7.09
N GLU A 27 -23.76 64.80 6.78
CA GLU A 27 -24.20 63.95 5.65
C GLU A 27 -24.23 64.73 4.28
N SER A 28 -24.65 64.25 3.08
CA SER A 28 -25.45 63.10 2.57
C SER A 28 -25.19 62.80 1.05
N GLU A 29 -25.90 61.81 0.44
CA GLU A 29 -26.17 61.60 -1.03
C GLU A 29 -25.01 61.22 -2.00
N ASP A 30 -25.22 60.77 -3.26
CA ASP A 30 -26.08 59.68 -3.83
C ASP A 30 -25.66 59.35 -5.30
N GLU A 31 -26.29 58.35 -5.95
CA GLU A 31 -26.39 58.04 -7.41
C GLU A 31 -25.15 57.73 -8.33
N ASN A 32 -25.25 56.60 -9.07
CA ASN A 32 -25.11 56.36 -10.55
C ASN A 32 -23.93 56.99 -11.38
N ASP A 33 -23.59 56.58 -12.61
CA ASP A 33 -24.29 55.79 -13.65
C ASP A 33 -23.32 55.03 -14.63
N GLU A 34 -23.87 54.36 -15.64
CA GLU A 34 -23.23 53.48 -16.65
C GLU A 34 -22.39 54.20 -17.75
N GLY A 35 -21.73 53.43 -18.62
CA GLY A 35 -21.03 53.94 -19.83
C GLY A 35 -20.24 52.90 -20.62
N GLU A 36 -20.77 52.47 -21.78
CA GLU A 36 -20.21 51.42 -22.66
C GLU A 36 -19.81 51.98 -24.07
N GLU A 37 -19.34 51.10 -24.97
CA GLU A 37 -19.15 51.24 -26.44
C GLU A 37 -18.02 52.14 -27.04
N ASP A 38 -16.89 51.47 -27.33
CA ASP A 38 -16.33 51.15 -28.67
C ASP A 38 -16.02 52.19 -29.80
N ALA A 39 -15.19 51.74 -30.78
CA ALA A 39 -15.00 52.24 -32.16
C ALA A 39 -14.21 53.58 -32.42
N VAL A 40 -13.50 53.83 -33.55
CA VAL A 40 -13.02 52.99 -34.70
C VAL A 40 -11.93 53.69 -35.60
N ILE A 41 -10.91 52.94 -36.06
CA ILE A 41 -10.13 53.02 -37.37
C ILE A 41 -9.05 54.11 -37.71
N ASP A 42 -8.08 53.68 -38.55
CA ASP A 42 -7.11 54.35 -39.47
C ASP A 42 -5.86 55.15 -39.00
N VAL A 43 -4.78 55.33 -39.81
CA VAL A 43 -3.96 54.36 -40.61
C VAL A 43 -2.62 54.98 -41.11
N GLN A 44 -1.55 54.17 -41.16
CA GLN A 44 -0.27 54.27 -41.91
C GLN A 44 0.51 55.62 -42.06
N GLY A 45 1.81 55.56 -41.74
CA GLY A 45 2.86 56.51 -42.16
C GLY A 45 4.26 56.00 -41.78
N ASN A 46 5.24 56.01 -42.70
CA ASN A 46 6.47 55.20 -42.57
C ASN A 46 7.76 56.01 -42.29
N GLY A 47 8.73 55.42 -41.57
CA GLY A 47 10.04 56.02 -41.26
C GLY A 47 10.98 55.07 -40.49
N GLU A 48 12.26 54.97 -40.89
CA GLU A 48 13.09 53.79 -40.59
C GLU A 48 13.91 53.80 -39.27
N ILE A 49 13.57 52.85 -38.40
CA ILE A 49 14.38 51.66 -38.00
C ILE A 49 15.84 51.85 -37.52
N LYS A 50 16.04 51.62 -36.20
CA LYS A 50 17.23 50.92 -35.62
C LYS A 50 16.78 49.93 -34.53
N LYS A 51 16.92 48.62 -34.75
CA LYS A 51 16.36 47.56 -33.86
C LYS A 51 17.19 47.33 -32.60
N LYS A 52 16.68 47.75 -31.42
CA LYS A 52 17.22 47.37 -30.09
C LYS A 52 16.84 45.92 -29.71
N LYS A 53 17.68 45.26 -28.90
CA LYS A 53 17.48 43.88 -28.41
C LYS A 53 16.20 43.77 -27.54
N LYS A 54 15.32 42.79 -27.80
CA LYS A 54 14.18 42.48 -26.92
C LYS A 54 14.67 41.89 -25.58
N LYS A 55 14.32 42.51 -24.45
CA LYS A 55 14.37 41.84 -23.13
C LYS A 55 13.38 40.66 -23.13
N LYS A 56 13.79 39.49 -22.65
CA LYS A 56 12.85 38.38 -22.38
C LYS A 56 12.04 38.70 -21.12
N LYS A 57 10.74 38.36 -21.11
CA LYS A 57 9.90 38.40 -19.89
C LYS A 57 10.51 37.45 -18.83
N PRO A 58 10.43 37.76 -17.52
CA PRO A 58 10.85 36.82 -16.48
C PRO A 58 9.98 35.56 -16.53
N LYS A 59 10.60 34.38 -16.45
CA LYS A 59 9.86 33.13 -16.26
C LYS A 59 9.31 33.11 -14.83
N LYS A 60 8.00 32.88 -14.64
CA LYS A 60 7.47 32.48 -13.34
C LYS A 60 8.25 31.24 -12.87
N LYS A 61 8.79 31.25 -11.65
CA LYS A 61 9.16 30.00 -10.97
C LYS A 61 7.87 29.18 -10.80
N LYS A 62 7.88 27.88 -11.10
CA LYS A 62 6.86 26.99 -10.53
C LYS A 62 7.07 27.00 -9.02
N ALA A 63 6.02 27.29 -8.25
CA ALA A 63 6.06 27.03 -6.82
C ALA A 63 6.17 25.51 -6.58
N ALA A 64 6.79 25.12 -5.47
CA ALA A 64 6.63 23.76 -4.97
C ALA A 64 5.17 23.54 -4.57
N ALA A 65 4.65 22.31 -4.72
CA ALA A 65 3.34 21.97 -4.20
C ALA A 65 3.37 22.10 -2.68
N GLN A 66 2.64 23.07 -2.15
CA GLN A 66 2.58 23.34 -0.72
C GLN A 66 1.66 22.30 -0.08
N GLY A 67 2.18 21.48 0.83
CA GLY A 67 1.35 20.59 1.63
C GLY A 67 0.43 21.35 2.58
N GLN A 68 -0.57 20.66 3.12
CA GLN A 68 -1.31 21.10 4.31
C GLN A 68 -0.34 21.27 5.51
N SER A 69 -0.76 21.92 6.59
CA SER A 69 0.01 22.04 7.83
C SER A 69 -0.49 21.09 8.92
N GLU A 70 0.27 20.96 10.01
CA GLU A 70 -0.16 20.28 11.24
C GLU A 70 0.07 21.26 12.42
N PRO A 71 -1.00 21.80 13.06
CA PRO A 71 -2.42 21.62 12.76
C PRO A 71 -2.82 22.12 11.36
N PRO A 72 -3.91 21.58 10.77
CA PRO A 72 -4.38 21.98 9.43
C PRO A 72 -4.86 23.43 9.43
N ARG A 73 -4.21 24.29 8.65
CA ARG A 73 -4.47 25.74 8.51
C ARG A 73 -4.25 26.28 7.08
N VAL A 74 -3.92 25.43 6.11
CA VAL A 74 -3.79 25.80 4.69
C VAL A 74 -5.14 25.69 4.00
N GLY A 75 -5.67 26.84 3.57
CA GLY A 75 -6.91 26.96 2.81
C GLY A 75 -6.95 26.11 1.54
N LEU A 76 -8.10 25.46 1.30
CA LEU A 76 -8.22 24.38 0.33
C LEU A 76 -8.04 24.84 -1.13
N SER A 77 -8.34 26.11 -1.45
CA SER A 77 -8.03 26.70 -2.77
C SER A 77 -6.55 26.65 -3.14
N LYS A 78 -5.64 26.63 -2.14
CA LYS A 78 -4.19 26.57 -2.34
C LYS A 78 -3.71 25.15 -2.65
N LEU A 79 -4.49 24.15 -2.23
CA LEU A 79 -4.24 22.72 -2.47
C LEU A 79 -4.90 22.25 -3.78
N PHE A 80 -6.07 22.81 -4.12
CA PHE A 80 -6.84 22.52 -5.33
C PHE A 80 -7.07 23.82 -6.15
N PRO A 81 -6.00 24.37 -6.77
CA PRO A 81 -6.03 25.69 -7.44
C PRO A 81 -6.79 25.71 -8.77
N ASP A 82 -7.31 24.57 -9.22
CA ASP A 82 -8.19 24.39 -10.36
C ASP A 82 -9.68 24.28 -9.97
N GLY A 83 -10.00 24.24 -8.67
CA GLY A 83 -11.37 24.11 -8.16
C GLY A 83 -11.96 22.70 -8.23
N ASN A 84 -11.15 21.68 -8.57
CA ASN A 84 -11.62 20.29 -8.71
C ASN A 84 -11.46 19.52 -7.38
N PHE A 85 -12.47 19.59 -6.51
CA PHE A 85 -12.43 18.91 -5.21
C PHE A 85 -12.75 17.40 -5.34
N PRO A 86 -12.11 16.52 -4.54
CA PRO A 86 -12.24 15.06 -4.69
C PRO A 86 -13.68 14.56 -4.48
N GLU A 87 -14.13 13.68 -5.38
CA GLU A 87 -15.44 13.03 -5.30
C GLU A 87 -15.61 12.15 -4.05
N GLY A 88 -16.87 11.96 -3.66
CA GLY A 88 -17.26 10.98 -2.66
C GLY A 88 -17.05 9.51 -3.10
N GLU A 89 -17.44 8.56 -2.26
CA GLU A 89 -17.60 7.16 -2.69
C GLU A 89 -18.86 7.04 -3.57
N LEU A 90 -18.70 6.65 -4.84
CA LEU A 90 -19.85 6.45 -5.74
C LEU A 90 -20.39 5.03 -5.64
N GLN A 91 -21.69 4.90 -5.35
CA GLN A 91 -22.43 3.64 -5.33
C GLN A 91 -23.45 3.63 -6.47
N GLU A 92 -23.50 2.53 -7.23
CA GLU A 92 -24.56 2.29 -8.22
C GLU A 92 -25.91 2.09 -7.50
N TYR A 93 -27.00 2.57 -8.10
CA TYR A 93 -28.34 2.17 -7.65
C TYR A 93 -28.59 0.69 -8.00
N LYS A 94 -29.37 0.02 -7.16
CA LYS A 94 -29.73 -1.40 -7.32
C LYS A 94 -31.14 -1.57 -7.89
N ASN A 95 -31.48 -2.79 -8.25
CA ASN A 95 -32.83 -3.22 -8.66
C ASN A 95 -33.38 -2.31 -9.79
N ASP A 96 -34.63 -1.87 -9.65
CA ASP A 96 -35.37 -1.10 -10.66
C ASP A 96 -34.77 0.28 -10.99
N ASN A 97 -33.76 0.76 -10.23
CA ASN A 97 -33.03 2.00 -10.52
C ASN A 97 -31.64 1.79 -11.12
N ALA A 98 -31.21 0.55 -11.39
CA ALA A 98 -29.90 0.24 -11.97
C ALA A 98 -29.72 0.67 -13.45
N TRP A 99 -30.81 0.98 -14.17
CA TRP A 99 -30.77 1.53 -15.54
C TRP A 99 -30.21 2.97 -15.60
N ARG A 100 -30.28 3.70 -14.47
CA ARG A 100 -29.84 5.10 -14.36
C ARG A 100 -28.37 5.30 -14.71
N THR A 101 -27.51 4.33 -14.38
CA THR A 101 -26.08 4.34 -14.66
C THR A 101 -25.76 4.39 -16.16
N THR A 102 -26.57 3.72 -17.00
CA THR A 102 -26.33 3.58 -18.45
C THR A 102 -27.22 4.48 -19.30
N SER A 103 -28.33 5.00 -18.76
CA SER A 103 -29.20 5.97 -19.43
C SER A 103 -28.42 7.16 -20.01
N GLU A 104 -28.76 7.57 -21.23
CA GLU A 104 -28.20 8.79 -21.85
C GLU A 104 -28.82 10.05 -21.26
N GLU A 105 -30.12 10.00 -20.93
CA GLU A 105 -30.85 11.09 -20.29
C GLU A 105 -30.29 11.39 -18.89
N MET A 106 -30.09 10.38 -18.05
CA MET A 106 -29.55 10.59 -16.69
C MET A 106 -28.12 11.13 -16.72
N ARG A 107 -27.29 10.67 -17.70
CA ARG A 107 -25.94 11.21 -17.92
C ARG A 107 -25.95 12.64 -18.48
N TYR A 108 -26.97 13.02 -19.24
CA TYR A 108 -27.19 14.40 -19.66
C TYR A 108 -27.62 15.29 -18.48
N ASN A 109 -28.63 14.88 -17.72
CA ASN A 109 -29.11 15.60 -16.53
C ASN A 109 -27.98 15.81 -15.51
N GLU A 110 -27.16 14.78 -15.28
CA GLU A 110 -25.98 14.88 -14.41
C GLU A 110 -24.92 15.87 -14.94
N LYS A 111 -24.69 15.91 -16.25
CA LYS A 111 -23.78 16.88 -16.87
C LYS A 111 -24.30 18.32 -16.70
N MET A 112 -25.61 18.54 -16.89
CA MET A 112 -26.23 19.85 -16.63
C MET A 112 -26.10 20.25 -15.16
N ALA A 113 -26.35 19.32 -14.23
CA ALA A 113 -26.19 19.57 -12.80
C ALA A 113 -24.73 19.88 -12.38
N MET A 114 -23.72 19.37 -13.09
CA MET A 114 -22.31 19.74 -12.85
C MET A 114 -21.93 21.12 -13.42
N GLU A 115 -22.59 21.55 -14.51
CA GLU A 115 -22.35 22.84 -15.19
C GLU A 115 -23.08 24.01 -14.51
N ASP A 116 -24.16 23.75 -13.78
CA ASP A 116 -24.95 24.73 -13.02
C ASP A 116 -24.27 25.16 -11.69
N PRO A 117 -23.96 26.46 -11.46
CA PRO A 117 -23.28 26.94 -10.25
C PRO A 117 -24.04 26.81 -8.92
N GLU A 118 -25.33 26.49 -8.91
CA GLU A 118 -26.19 26.37 -7.72
C GLU A 118 -26.42 24.89 -7.31
N VAL A 119 -26.46 23.96 -8.28
CA VAL A 119 -26.61 22.52 -8.01
C VAL A 119 -25.32 21.70 -8.16
N THR A 120 -24.22 22.29 -8.65
CA THR A 120 -22.94 21.58 -8.82
C THR A 120 -22.39 20.93 -7.55
N TYR A 121 -21.98 19.67 -7.69
CA TYR A 121 -21.41 18.86 -6.61
C TYR A 121 -20.05 19.39 -6.11
N SER A 122 -19.43 20.35 -6.80
CA SER A 122 -18.14 20.94 -6.38
C SER A 122 -18.20 21.57 -4.98
N SER A 123 -19.29 22.27 -4.64
CA SER A 123 -19.48 22.91 -3.33
C SER A 123 -19.49 21.90 -2.17
N ILE A 124 -20.26 20.83 -2.30
CA ILE A 124 -20.35 19.79 -1.27
C ILE A 124 -19.06 18.94 -1.19
N ARG A 125 -18.33 18.76 -2.30
CA ARG A 125 -17.01 18.11 -2.31
C ARG A 125 -15.91 18.95 -1.67
N ARG A 126 -15.97 20.29 -1.82
CA ARG A 126 -15.11 21.23 -1.08
C ARG A 126 -15.34 21.07 0.43
N ALA A 127 -16.60 21.09 0.86
CA ALA A 127 -16.97 20.85 2.26
C ALA A 127 -16.51 19.46 2.77
N ALA A 128 -16.72 18.41 1.98
CA ALA A 128 -16.30 17.04 2.27
C ALA A 128 -14.78 16.92 2.52
N GLU A 129 -13.98 17.56 1.68
CA GLU A 129 -12.51 17.48 1.78
C GLU A 129 -11.96 18.25 2.98
N VAL A 130 -12.56 19.40 3.34
CA VAL A 130 -12.27 20.10 4.59
C VAL A 130 -12.58 19.18 5.78
N HIS A 131 -13.81 18.64 5.84
CA HIS A 131 -14.22 17.76 6.93
C HIS A 131 -13.31 16.53 7.05
N ARG A 132 -12.88 15.93 5.93
CA ARG A 132 -11.93 14.81 5.94
C ARG A 132 -10.59 15.17 6.59
N GLN A 133 -10.00 16.31 6.22
CA GLN A 133 -8.72 16.75 6.76
C GLN A 133 -8.81 17.16 8.24
N VAL A 134 -9.86 17.90 8.62
CA VAL A 134 -10.11 18.30 10.01
C VAL A 134 -10.40 17.08 10.90
N ARG A 135 -11.28 16.16 10.47
CA ARG A 135 -11.55 14.90 11.20
C ARG A 135 -10.30 14.07 11.40
N LYS A 136 -9.46 13.92 10.36
CA LYS A 136 -8.22 13.16 10.43
C LYS A 136 -7.26 13.74 11.48
N TYR A 137 -7.19 15.06 11.59
CA TYR A 137 -6.42 15.72 12.64
C TYR A 137 -7.08 15.54 14.02
N ALA A 138 -8.39 15.75 14.14
CA ALA A 138 -9.13 15.59 15.40
C ALA A 138 -8.97 14.19 16.00
N GLN A 139 -9.06 13.13 15.17
CA GLN A 139 -8.88 11.73 15.61
C GLN A 139 -7.46 11.41 16.14
N LYS A 140 -6.45 12.26 15.85
CA LYS A 140 -5.10 12.17 16.42
C LYS A 140 -4.92 13.12 17.61
N PHE A 141 -5.51 14.31 17.54
CA PHE A 141 -5.33 15.40 18.50
C PHE A 141 -6.12 15.19 19.79
N ILE A 142 -7.30 14.59 19.73
CA ILE A 142 -8.18 14.41 20.88
C ILE A 142 -7.67 13.26 21.76
N HIS A 143 -7.34 13.58 23.01
CA HIS A 143 -7.00 12.62 24.05
C HIS A 143 -7.63 13.00 25.41
N PRO A 144 -7.77 12.04 26.36
CA PRO A 144 -8.23 12.35 27.71
C PRO A 144 -7.36 13.42 28.40
N GLY A 145 -7.98 14.22 29.27
CA GLY A 145 -7.35 15.36 29.94
C GLY A 145 -7.54 16.71 29.24
N MET A 146 -8.02 16.74 28.00
CA MET A 146 -8.40 17.98 27.29
C MET A 146 -9.78 18.49 27.71
N THR A 147 -9.98 19.81 27.71
CA THR A 147 -11.33 20.38 27.84
C THR A 147 -12.15 20.19 26.56
N MET A 148 -13.47 20.15 26.70
CA MET A 148 -14.39 20.16 25.56
C MET A 148 -14.21 21.41 24.68
N THR A 149 -13.83 22.54 25.28
CA THR A 149 -13.61 23.82 24.61
C THR A 149 -12.40 23.76 23.66
N GLU A 150 -11.26 23.24 24.13
CA GLU A 150 -10.06 23.07 23.30
C GLU A 150 -10.30 22.12 22.12
N ILE A 151 -11.09 21.06 22.33
CA ILE A 151 -11.47 20.12 21.27
C ILE A 151 -12.33 20.82 20.20
N ALA A 152 -13.40 21.49 20.62
CA ALA A 152 -14.31 22.17 19.70
C ALA A 152 -13.61 23.31 18.93
N GLU A 153 -12.88 24.19 19.61
CA GLU A 153 -12.20 25.33 18.98
C GLU A 153 -11.10 24.87 18.00
N SER A 154 -10.37 23.80 18.31
CA SER A 154 -9.33 23.26 17.41
C SER A 154 -9.89 22.68 16.10
N ILE A 155 -11.04 21.99 16.18
CA ILE A 155 -11.82 21.49 15.03
C ILE A 155 -12.35 22.65 14.19
N GLU A 156 -12.97 23.62 14.84
CA GLU A 156 -13.59 24.76 14.17
C GLU A 156 -12.55 25.65 13.48
N ASP A 157 -11.43 25.95 14.11
CA ASP A 157 -10.35 26.73 13.49
C ASP A 157 -9.65 25.96 12.34
N GLY A 158 -9.61 24.63 12.43
CA GLY A 158 -9.27 23.78 11.28
C GLY A 158 -10.25 23.99 10.13
N THR A 159 -11.55 23.91 10.42
CA THR A 159 -12.62 24.07 9.44
C THR A 159 -12.60 25.46 8.79
N ARG A 160 -12.58 26.53 9.59
CA ARG A 160 -12.54 27.93 9.13
C ARG A 160 -11.32 28.23 8.24
N ALA A 161 -10.15 27.73 8.63
CA ALA A 161 -8.92 27.95 7.88
C ALA A 161 -8.87 27.15 6.56
N LEU A 162 -9.41 25.92 6.53
CA LEU A 162 -9.41 25.07 5.35
C LEU A 162 -10.54 25.38 4.36
N VAL A 163 -11.76 25.66 4.85
CA VAL A 163 -12.90 26.08 4.01
C VAL A 163 -12.76 27.53 3.53
N GLU A 164 -11.82 28.28 4.11
CA GLU A 164 -11.57 29.70 3.85
C GLU A 164 -12.85 30.49 4.16
N GLU A 165 -13.09 30.67 5.47
CA GLU A 165 -14.25 31.34 6.06
C GLU A 165 -14.51 32.72 5.40
N ASN A 166 -15.68 32.88 4.77
CA ASN A 166 -16.05 34.04 3.97
C ASN A 166 -17.55 34.35 4.11
N GLY A 167 -17.97 34.75 5.32
CA GLY A 167 -19.38 35.00 5.62
C GLY A 167 -20.25 33.79 5.33
N LEU A 168 -21.31 33.98 4.53
CA LEU A 168 -22.23 32.91 4.14
C LEU A 168 -21.74 32.08 2.93
N GLU A 169 -20.70 32.50 2.21
CA GLU A 169 -20.21 31.77 1.03
C GLU A 169 -19.44 30.49 1.40
N SER A 170 -18.68 30.50 2.49
CA SER A 170 -18.05 29.30 3.05
C SER A 170 -17.71 29.45 4.52
N GLY A 171 -17.87 28.38 5.29
CA GLY A 171 -17.74 28.43 6.75
C GLY A 171 -18.07 27.10 7.44
N VAL A 172 -18.27 27.18 8.76
CA VAL A 172 -18.71 26.06 9.60
C VAL A 172 -20.22 25.87 9.42
N GLY A 173 -20.65 24.67 9.03
CA GLY A 173 -22.05 24.38 8.67
C GLY A 173 -23.03 24.40 9.85
N PHE A 174 -22.56 23.93 11.01
CA PHE A 174 -23.21 24.01 12.31
C PHE A 174 -22.16 23.79 13.42
N PRO A 175 -22.41 24.16 14.69
CA PRO A 175 -21.41 24.10 15.76
C PRO A 175 -20.84 22.71 16.03
N THR A 176 -19.59 22.63 16.47
CA THR A 176 -18.95 21.33 16.74
C THR A 176 -19.53 20.68 18.00
N GLY A 177 -20.36 19.65 17.80
CA GLY A 177 -20.83 18.75 18.83
C GLY A 177 -19.71 17.86 19.37
N VAL A 178 -19.66 17.73 20.70
CA VAL A 178 -18.68 16.96 21.48
C VAL A 178 -19.39 16.14 22.58
N SER A 179 -20.55 15.56 22.24
CA SER A 179 -21.48 14.94 23.18
C SER A 179 -20.88 13.73 23.92
N LEU A 180 -20.91 13.73 25.25
CA LEU A 180 -20.33 12.68 26.08
C LEU A 180 -21.37 11.69 26.64
N ASN A 181 -21.04 10.41 26.58
CA ASN A 181 -21.71 9.33 27.33
C ASN A 181 -23.22 9.24 26.99
N HIS A 182 -24.09 9.35 27.99
CA HIS A 182 -25.55 9.41 27.82
C HIS A 182 -26.06 10.57 26.94
N CYS A 183 -25.28 11.65 26.76
CA CYS A 183 -25.61 12.71 25.81
C CYS A 183 -25.28 12.21 24.39
N ALA A 184 -26.29 12.14 23.54
CA ALA A 184 -26.17 11.70 22.15
C ALA A 184 -25.75 12.86 21.24
N ALA A 185 -26.52 13.94 21.23
CA ALA A 185 -26.41 15.05 20.26
C ALA A 185 -26.55 16.44 20.93
N HIS A 186 -26.23 17.48 20.15
CA HIS A 186 -26.39 18.91 20.49
C HIS A 186 -25.65 19.45 21.73
N TYR A 187 -24.69 18.74 22.33
CA TYR A 187 -23.77 19.34 23.29
C TYR A 187 -22.54 19.92 22.59
N THR A 188 -22.37 21.23 22.68
CA THR A 188 -21.08 21.93 22.49
C THR A 188 -20.86 22.84 23.70
N PRO A 189 -19.63 23.03 24.18
CA PRO A 189 -19.36 23.87 25.35
C PRO A 189 -19.77 25.34 25.13
N ASN A 190 -20.21 25.97 26.21
CA ASN A 190 -20.42 27.42 26.30
C ASN A 190 -19.18 28.10 26.92
N ALA A 191 -19.08 29.43 26.83
CA ALA A 191 -18.04 30.18 27.52
C ALA A 191 -18.06 29.90 29.04
N GLY A 192 -16.93 29.41 29.57
CA GLY A 192 -16.80 29.01 30.98
C GLY A 192 -17.13 27.55 31.29
N ASP A 193 -17.41 26.71 30.28
CA ASP A 193 -17.51 25.26 30.46
C ASP A 193 -16.14 24.66 30.87
N THR A 194 -16.15 23.77 31.87
CA THR A 194 -14.96 23.12 32.44
C THR A 194 -15.02 21.60 32.33
N VAL A 195 -15.86 21.03 31.47
CA VAL A 195 -15.89 19.58 31.22
C VAL A 195 -14.58 19.16 30.54
N VAL A 196 -13.93 18.14 31.11
CA VAL A 196 -12.67 17.55 30.65
C VAL A 196 -12.93 16.11 30.23
N LEU A 197 -12.39 15.71 29.08
CA LEU A 197 -12.52 14.36 28.52
C LEU A 197 -11.84 13.32 29.42
N GLN A 198 -12.55 12.26 29.78
CA GLN A 198 -12.04 11.15 30.59
C GLN A 198 -11.75 9.92 29.73
N HIS A 199 -10.91 9.02 30.25
CA HIS A 199 -10.50 7.79 29.57
C HIS A 199 -11.68 6.82 29.33
N GLY A 200 -12.68 6.82 30.21
CA GLY A 200 -13.88 5.98 30.09
C GLY A 200 -15.07 6.65 29.38
N ASP A 201 -14.85 7.79 28.70
CA ASP A 201 -15.91 8.51 28.01
C ASP A 201 -16.15 7.98 26.58
N VAL A 202 -17.41 7.99 26.17
CA VAL A 202 -17.85 7.75 24.78
C VAL A 202 -18.24 9.10 24.15
N LEU A 203 -17.28 9.67 23.42
CA LEU A 203 -17.36 11.00 22.81
C LEU A 203 -17.91 10.89 21.37
N LYS A 204 -19.01 11.59 21.07
CA LYS A 204 -19.41 11.86 19.68
C LYS A 204 -18.77 13.18 19.24
N VAL A 205 -18.02 13.16 18.15
CA VAL A 205 -17.49 14.35 17.49
C VAL A 205 -18.28 14.57 16.22
N ASP A 206 -18.97 15.69 16.15
CA ASP A 206 -19.96 16.01 15.13
C ASP A 206 -19.77 17.47 14.68
N PHE A 207 -19.60 17.74 13.38
CA PHE A 207 -19.36 19.11 12.90
C PHE A 207 -19.66 19.32 11.42
N GLY A 208 -20.37 20.40 11.11
CA GLY A 208 -20.72 20.75 9.74
C GLY A 208 -19.66 21.57 9.02
N VAL A 209 -19.60 21.44 7.70
CA VAL A 209 -18.88 22.37 6.82
C VAL A 209 -19.82 22.80 5.69
N HIS A 210 -19.88 24.09 5.31
CA HIS A 210 -20.69 24.52 4.17
C HIS A 210 -19.90 25.33 3.14
N VAL A 211 -20.36 25.24 1.89
CA VAL A 211 -19.96 26.12 0.77
C VAL A 211 -21.21 26.44 -0.03
N LYS A 212 -21.50 27.72 -0.27
CA LYS A 212 -22.76 28.22 -0.89
C LYS A 212 -24.02 27.56 -0.30
N GLY A 213 -24.08 27.48 1.03
CA GLY A 213 -25.16 26.82 1.76
C GLY A 213 -25.27 25.29 1.58
N ARG A 214 -24.49 24.63 0.72
CA ARG A 214 -24.42 23.16 0.67
C ARG A 214 -23.64 22.67 1.89
N ILE A 215 -24.38 22.26 2.92
CA ILE A 215 -23.82 21.73 4.17
C ILE A 215 -23.44 20.26 3.97
N LEU A 216 -22.25 19.90 4.43
CA LEU A 216 -21.84 18.52 4.70
C LEU A 216 -22.00 18.25 6.19
N ASP A 217 -22.72 17.17 6.49
CA ASP A 217 -23.08 16.64 7.80
C ASP A 217 -22.39 15.27 8.01
N SER A 218 -21.67 15.08 9.15
CA SER A 218 -20.79 13.91 9.30
C SER A 218 -20.10 13.59 10.66
N ALA A 219 -20.88 13.29 11.69
CA ALA A 219 -20.41 12.71 12.95
C ALA A 219 -19.48 11.46 12.87
N PHE A 220 -18.81 11.19 14.00
CA PHE A 220 -18.16 9.92 14.36
C PHE A 220 -17.98 9.78 15.89
N THR A 221 -17.91 8.55 16.39
CA THR A 221 -17.61 8.29 17.83
C THR A 221 -16.12 8.02 18.06
N MET A 222 -15.62 8.42 19.24
CA MET A 222 -14.33 8.04 19.81
C MET A 222 -14.52 7.40 21.20
N THR A 223 -13.69 6.41 21.48
CA THR A 223 -13.52 5.73 22.78
C THR A 223 -12.02 5.66 23.08
N PHE A 224 -11.66 5.60 24.37
CA PHE A 224 -10.26 5.50 24.80
C PHE A 224 -9.99 4.22 25.62
N ASP A 225 -11.04 3.47 25.98
CA ASP A 225 -10.96 2.06 26.35
C ASP A 225 -11.93 1.21 25.52
N ASN A 226 -11.66 -0.10 25.51
CA ASN A 226 -12.34 -1.07 24.64
C ASN A 226 -13.74 -1.48 25.12
N THR A 227 -14.23 -1.00 26.27
CA THR A 227 -15.50 -1.46 26.88
C THR A 227 -16.70 -1.23 25.97
N TYR A 228 -16.63 -0.19 25.13
CA TYR A 228 -17.72 0.22 24.25
C TYR A 228 -17.43 -0.01 22.76
N ASP A 229 -16.37 -0.74 22.41
CA ASP A 229 -16.03 -1.05 21.01
C ASP A 229 -17.20 -1.73 20.27
N LYS A 230 -17.94 -2.62 20.96
CA LYS A 230 -19.13 -3.28 20.38
C LYS A 230 -20.33 -2.34 20.19
N LEU A 231 -20.48 -1.30 21.02
CA LEU A 231 -21.47 -0.24 20.81
C LEU A 231 -21.08 0.63 19.59
N VAL A 232 -19.80 0.97 19.47
CA VAL A 232 -19.23 1.73 18.34
C VAL A 232 -19.37 0.94 17.02
N GLU A 233 -19.09 -0.37 17.05
CA GLU A 233 -19.26 -1.29 15.92
C GLU A 233 -20.72 -1.41 15.47
N ALA A 234 -21.65 -1.61 16.42
CA ALA A 234 -23.08 -1.72 16.15
C ALA A 234 -23.64 -0.48 15.43
N VAL A 235 -23.35 0.71 15.96
CA VAL A 235 -23.83 1.97 15.38
C VAL A 235 -23.19 2.22 14.01
N LYS A 236 -21.91 1.92 13.86
CA LYS A 236 -21.26 2.02 12.54
C LYS A 236 -21.90 1.07 11.53
N ALA A 237 -22.17 -0.18 11.91
CA ALA A 237 -22.83 -1.15 11.04
C ALA A 237 -24.27 -0.72 10.67
N ALA A 238 -25.02 -0.18 11.63
CA ALA A 238 -26.36 0.35 11.38
C ALA A 238 -26.35 1.56 10.43
N THR A 239 -25.41 2.50 10.61
CA THR A 239 -25.20 3.61 9.66
C THR A 239 -24.74 3.12 8.29
N ASP A 240 -23.85 2.14 8.22
CA ASP A 240 -23.41 1.53 6.96
C ASP A 240 -24.58 0.83 6.24
N THR A 241 -25.50 0.19 6.97
CA THR A 241 -26.76 -0.32 6.43
C THR A 241 -27.67 0.82 5.95
N GLY A 242 -27.90 1.85 6.75
CA GLY A 242 -28.73 3.01 6.35
C GLY A 242 -28.22 3.65 5.05
N VAL A 243 -26.90 3.90 4.97
CA VAL A 243 -26.23 4.43 3.77
C VAL A 243 -26.36 3.46 2.60
N ARG A 244 -26.29 2.14 2.83
CA ARG A 244 -26.39 1.10 1.79
C ARG A 244 -27.79 0.98 1.19
N GLU A 245 -28.84 0.99 2.02
CA GLU A 245 -30.24 0.87 1.55
C GLU A 245 -30.78 2.19 0.98
N ALA A 246 -30.31 3.35 1.44
CA ALA A 246 -30.75 4.65 0.94
C ALA A 246 -30.54 4.78 -0.59
N GLY A 247 -31.51 5.37 -1.30
CA GLY A 247 -31.46 5.54 -2.74
C GLY A 247 -32.78 6.08 -3.29
N ILE A 248 -32.78 6.55 -4.54
CA ILE A 248 -33.99 7.05 -5.20
C ILE A 248 -35.07 5.94 -5.20
N ASP A 249 -36.32 6.34 -4.95
CA ASP A 249 -37.52 5.51 -4.78
C ASP A 249 -37.61 4.66 -3.50
N VAL A 250 -36.58 4.61 -2.66
CA VAL A 250 -36.61 3.82 -1.41
C VAL A 250 -37.43 4.55 -0.34
N ARG A 251 -38.23 3.79 0.44
CA ARG A 251 -39.08 4.36 1.50
C ARG A 251 -38.32 4.58 2.80
N LEU A 252 -38.63 5.66 3.51
CA LEU A 252 -37.96 5.99 4.78
C LEU A 252 -38.22 4.93 5.86
N GLY A 253 -39.42 4.37 5.94
CA GLY A 253 -39.75 3.27 6.87
C GLY A 253 -39.02 1.95 6.59
N GLU A 254 -38.65 1.67 5.33
CA GLU A 254 -37.87 0.48 4.95
C GLU A 254 -36.40 0.61 5.38
N ILE A 255 -35.80 1.79 5.19
CA ILE A 255 -34.44 2.11 5.67
C ILE A 255 -34.40 2.04 7.20
N ALA A 256 -35.41 2.60 7.88
CA ALA A 256 -35.53 2.57 9.33
C ALA A 256 -35.62 1.15 9.90
N ALA A 257 -36.32 0.24 9.21
CA ALA A 257 -36.40 -1.16 9.60
C ALA A 257 -35.04 -1.88 9.47
N ALA A 258 -34.29 -1.64 8.40
CA ALA A 258 -32.97 -2.24 8.20
C ALA A 258 -31.90 -1.69 9.17
N ILE A 259 -31.99 -0.40 9.52
CA ILE A 259 -31.20 0.24 10.59
C ILE A 259 -31.46 -0.46 11.92
N GLN A 260 -32.74 -0.64 12.31
CA GLN A 260 -33.11 -1.31 13.56
C GLN A 260 -32.64 -2.77 13.59
N GLU A 261 -32.91 -3.55 12.55
CA GLU A 261 -32.49 -4.96 12.46
C GLU A 261 -30.97 -5.11 12.58
N THR A 262 -30.21 -4.22 11.94
CA THR A 262 -28.75 -4.21 12.07
C THR A 262 -28.32 -3.85 13.49
N MET A 263 -28.86 -2.77 14.07
CA MET A 263 -28.48 -2.27 15.40
C MET A 263 -28.79 -3.28 16.51
N GLU A 264 -30.01 -3.83 16.54
CA GLU A 264 -30.49 -4.74 17.59
C GLU A 264 -29.91 -6.16 17.48
N SER A 265 -29.17 -6.46 16.40
CA SER A 265 -28.37 -7.69 16.29
C SER A 265 -27.10 -7.69 17.15
N TYR A 266 -26.73 -6.55 17.75
CA TYR A 266 -25.54 -6.39 18.59
C TYR A 266 -25.85 -6.30 20.08
N GLU A 267 -24.93 -6.85 20.87
CA GLU A 267 -24.90 -6.72 22.33
C GLU A 267 -23.51 -6.23 22.80
N VAL A 268 -23.48 -5.57 23.95
CA VAL A 268 -22.25 -5.06 24.59
C VAL A 268 -22.21 -5.47 26.06
N GLU A 269 -21.06 -5.98 26.51
CA GLU A 269 -20.85 -6.38 27.90
C GLU A 269 -20.16 -5.26 28.69
N VAL A 270 -20.81 -4.79 29.76
CA VAL A 270 -20.27 -3.73 30.64
C VAL A 270 -20.26 -4.24 32.07
N GLY A 271 -19.07 -4.54 32.60
CA GLY A 271 -18.88 -4.97 33.99
C GLY A 271 -19.60 -6.28 34.34
N GLY A 272 -19.56 -7.29 33.48
CA GLY A 272 -20.23 -8.58 33.70
C GLY A 272 -21.74 -8.57 33.43
N LYS A 273 -22.25 -7.55 32.73
CA LYS A 273 -23.66 -7.45 32.33
C LYS A 273 -23.75 -7.17 30.84
N VAL A 274 -24.53 -7.98 30.14
CA VAL A 274 -24.81 -7.82 28.71
C VAL A 274 -26.00 -6.88 28.53
N PHE A 275 -25.86 -5.93 27.60
CA PHE A 275 -26.90 -4.98 27.18
C PHE A 275 -27.11 -5.11 25.67
N PRO A 276 -28.36 -5.28 25.17
CA PRO A 276 -28.64 -5.16 23.74
C PRO A 276 -28.47 -3.69 23.32
N VAL A 277 -27.88 -3.45 22.15
CA VAL A 277 -27.76 -2.09 21.60
C VAL A 277 -29.10 -1.68 21.01
N LYS A 278 -29.64 -0.55 21.47
CA LYS A 278 -30.94 -0.04 21.00
C LYS A 278 -30.74 1.19 20.12
N PRO A 279 -31.45 1.32 18.98
CA PRO A 279 -31.60 2.61 18.32
C PRO A 279 -32.19 3.65 19.28
N ILE A 280 -31.86 4.92 19.08
CA ILE A 280 -32.54 6.02 19.78
C ILE A 280 -33.81 6.39 18.99
N GLU A 281 -34.97 5.92 19.44
CA GLU A 281 -36.24 5.93 18.68
C GLU A 281 -36.74 7.33 18.26
N ASN A 282 -36.27 8.38 18.95
CA ASN A 282 -36.63 9.78 18.72
C ASN A 282 -35.46 10.65 18.25
N LEU A 283 -34.45 10.04 17.62
CA LEU A 283 -33.50 10.71 16.73
C LEU A 283 -33.66 10.15 15.30
N SER A 284 -33.13 10.86 14.31
CA SER A 284 -33.29 10.51 12.90
C SER A 284 -32.31 11.29 12.03
N GLY A 285 -31.69 10.62 11.05
CA GLY A 285 -31.09 11.31 9.91
C GLY A 285 -32.13 12.13 9.13
N HIS A 286 -31.70 12.97 8.19
CA HIS A 286 -32.60 13.92 7.54
C HIS A 286 -32.14 14.32 6.14
N SER A 287 -33.08 14.74 5.30
CA SER A 287 -32.76 15.54 4.10
C SER A 287 -32.04 16.83 4.51
N ILE A 288 -31.17 17.37 3.68
CA ILE A 288 -30.49 18.66 3.87
C ILE A 288 -30.86 19.58 2.70
N ASN A 289 -31.08 20.86 2.98
CA ASN A 289 -31.36 21.91 1.99
C ASN A 289 -30.26 22.99 2.01
N PRO A 290 -30.13 23.83 0.95
CA PRO A 290 -29.21 24.96 0.97
C PRO A 290 -29.48 25.90 2.15
N TYR A 291 -28.46 26.14 2.98
CA TYR A 291 -28.53 26.92 4.24
C TYR A 291 -29.50 26.40 5.30
N GLN A 292 -29.95 25.14 5.19
CA GLN A 292 -30.95 24.52 6.07
C GLN A 292 -30.56 23.07 6.37
N ILE A 293 -30.12 22.81 7.60
CA ILE A 293 -29.64 21.48 8.01
C ILE A 293 -30.74 20.41 7.95
N HIS A 294 -31.92 20.70 8.52
CA HIS A 294 -33.10 19.83 8.46
C HIS A 294 -34.02 20.25 7.30
N GLY A 295 -33.89 19.59 6.14
CA GLY A 295 -34.63 19.89 4.90
C GLY A 295 -36.13 19.57 4.91
N GLY A 296 -36.59 18.66 5.78
CA GLY A 296 -38.01 18.33 5.99
C GLY A 296 -38.39 16.85 5.98
N LYS A 297 -37.56 15.97 5.40
CA LYS A 297 -37.71 14.49 5.49
C LYS A 297 -36.80 13.94 6.59
N SER A 298 -37.26 12.91 7.31
CA SER A 298 -36.53 12.28 8.42
C SER A 298 -36.38 10.77 8.24
N VAL A 299 -35.15 10.28 8.29
CA VAL A 299 -34.77 8.86 8.29
C VAL A 299 -34.78 8.36 9.73
N LEU A 300 -35.93 7.88 10.20
CA LEU A 300 -36.07 7.34 11.55
C LEU A 300 -35.19 6.11 11.77
N LEU A 301 -34.84 5.81 13.03
CA LEU A 301 -33.94 4.69 13.38
C LEU A 301 -34.66 3.40 13.80
N VAL A 302 -36.00 3.42 13.83
CA VAL A 302 -36.86 2.29 14.23
C VAL A 302 -37.93 2.04 13.19
N LYS A 303 -38.28 0.77 12.97
CA LYS A 303 -39.26 0.32 11.99
C LYS A 303 -40.61 1.05 12.16
N ASN A 304 -41.11 1.56 11.05
CA ASN A 304 -42.36 2.32 10.97
C ASN A 304 -42.96 2.19 9.56
N ASP A 305 -44.20 2.66 9.38
CA ASP A 305 -44.94 2.55 8.12
C ASP A 305 -44.78 3.80 7.20
N ASP A 306 -43.74 4.63 7.36
CA ASP A 306 -43.54 5.81 6.51
C ASP A 306 -43.26 5.42 5.05
N ALA A 307 -44.22 5.75 4.20
CA ALA A 307 -44.20 5.52 2.77
C ALA A 307 -43.57 6.67 1.95
N THR A 308 -43.12 7.74 2.62
CA THR A 308 -42.33 8.82 2.00
C THR A 308 -41.09 8.24 1.34
N LYS A 309 -40.76 8.75 0.14
CA LYS A 309 -39.62 8.30 -0.66
C LYS A 309 -38.46 9.29 -0.62
N MET A 310 -37.26 8.75 -0.81
CA MET A 310 -36.10 9.50 -1.28
C MET A 310 -36.21 9.79 -2.78
N GLU A 311 -35.89 11.01 -3.20
CA GLU A 311 -36.07 11.52 -4.56
C GLU A 311 -34.73 11.92 -5.22
N GLU A 312 -34.76 12.13 -6.54
CA GLU A 312 -33.58 12.52 -7.33
C GLU A 312 -33.16 13.97 -7.00
N GLY A 313 -31.84 14.20 -6.88
CA GLY A 313 -31.26 15.50 -6.55
C GLY A 313 -31.29 15.87 -5.06
N GLU A 314 -32.00 15.10 -4.23
CA GLU A 314 -31.94 15.25 -2.77
C GLU A 314 -30.56 14.83 -2.22
N TYR A 315 -30.21 15.37 -1.06
CA TYR A 315 -29.06 14.93 -0.28
C TYR A 315 -29.44 14.81 1.20
N PHE A 316 -28.90 13.80 1.87
CA PHE A 316 -29.34 13.37 3.20
C PHE A 316 -28.15 13.17 4.15
N ALA A 317 -28.29 13.67 5.37
CA ALA A 317 -27.60 13.15 6.55
C ALA A 317 -28.15 11.74 6.84
N ILE A 318 -27.32 10.70 6.66
CA ILE A 318 -27.63 9.37 7.16
C ILE A 318 -26.79 9.12 8.40
N GLU A 319 -27.36 9.49 9.55
CA GLU A 319 -26.85 9.17 10.87
C GLU A 319 -27.64 8.05 11.53
N THR A 320 -27.01 7.35 12.47
CA THR A 320 -27.71 6.50 13.44
C THR A 320 -27.10 6.67 14.83
N PHE A 321 -27.93 6.51 15.86
CA PHE A 321 -27.53 6.53 17.26
C PHE A 321 -27.91 5.22 17.95
N GLY A 322 -26.94 4.61 18.65
CA GLY A 322 -27.16 3.45 19.50
C GLY A 322 -26.98 3.80 20.98
N SER A 323 -27.73 3.13 21.85
CA SER A 323 -27.77 3.39 23.29
C SER A 323 -27.78 2.08 24.08
N THR A 324 -27.04 2.04 25.20
CA THR A 324 -27.15 0.96 26.22
C THR A 324 -28.29 1.20 27.22
N GLY A 325 -28.94 2.36 27.16
CA GLY A 325 -29.94 2.81 28.12
C GLY A 325 -31.37 2.46 27.72
N ARG A 326 -32.23 3.48 27.62
CA ARG A 326 -33.65 3.27 27.24
C ARG A 326 -33.87 3.23 25.73
N GLY A 327 -32.96 3.79 24.91
CA GLY A 327 -33.15 3.95 23.48
C GLY A 327 -34.01 5.18 23.14
N ARG A 328 -33.92 6.24 23.97
CA ARG A 328 -34.74 7.46 23.82
C ARG A 328 -34.06 8.64 24.51
N VAL A 329 -33.96 9.78 23.84
CA VAL A 329 -33.39 11.02 24.41
C VAL A 329 -34.46 11.95 24.96
N VAL A 330 -34.05 12.79 25.92
CA VAL A 330 -34.77 13.98 26.41
C VAL A 330 -33.81 15.16 26.47
N GLU A 331 -34.33 16.38 26.43
CA GLU A 331 -33.55 17.60 26.57
C GLU A 331 -32.92 17.70 27.97
N GLN A 332 -31.62 17.93 28.06
CA GLN A 332 -30.91 18.03 29.34
C GLN A 332 -29.62 18.86 29.25
N GLY A 333 -29.48 19.85 30.14
CA GLY A 333 -28.29 20.70 30.24
C GLY A 333 -28.48 22.08 29.62
N ASP A 334 -27.42 22.89 29.61
CA ASP A 334 -27.47 24.26 29.07
C ASP A 334 -27.47 24.27 27.54
N CYS A 335 -28.55 24.78 26.94
CA CYS A 335 -28.64 24.93 25.49
C CYS A 335 -27.52 25.80 24.91
N SER A 336 -26.70 25.23 24.04
CA SER A 336 -25.63 25.94 23.34
C SER A 336 -25.88 26.13 21.84
N HIS A 337 -26.70 25.30 21.19
CA HIS A 337 -27.02 25.36 19.77
C HIS A 337 -28.31 26.15 19.49
N TYR A 338 -28.31 26.93 18.41
CA TYR A 338 -29.43 27.79 17.98
C TYR A 338 -29.44 27.88 16.44
N ALA A 339 -30.60 28.05 15.81
CA ALA A 339 -30.68 28.38 14.37
C ALA A 339 -31.82 29.38 14.11
N ARG A 340 -31.67 30.26 13.11
CA ARG A 340 -32.80 31.11 12.70
C ARG A 340 -33.82 30.29 11.91
N ILE A 341 -35.09 30.44 12.25
CA ILE A 341 -36.19 29.85 11.49
C ILE A 341 -36.33 30.59 10.15
N ILE A 342 -36.28 29.84 9.04
CA ILE A 342 -36.25 30.36 7.67
C ILE A 342 -37.46 31.25 7.40
N ASN A 343 -38.66 30.67 7.60
CA ASN A 343 -39.96 31.32 7.47
C ASN A 343 -40.47 31.84 8.83
N ALA A 344 -39.59 32.47 9.61
CA ALA A 344 -39.95 33.05 10.90
C ALA A 344 -41.13 34.05 10.77
N PRO A 345 -42.07 34.08 11.73
CA PRO A 345 -43.14 35.07 11.74
C PRO A 345 -42.55 36.48 11.88
N ASN A 346 -43.24 37.48 11.32
CA ASN A 346 -42.86 38.89 11.43
C ASN A 346 -43.15 39.41 12.86
N ALA A 347 -42.28 39.05 13.80
CA ALA A 347 -42.46 39.31 15.22
C ALA A 347 -42.07 40.73 15.64
N ALA A 348 -42.93 41.37 16.43
CA ALA A 348 -42.71 42.72 16.95
C ALA A 348 -41.68 42.73 18.10
N LEU A 349 -40.39 42.58 17.75
CA LEU A 349 -39.28 42.57 18.70
C LEU A 349 -39.27 43.82 19.58
N ARG A 350 -39.46 43.63 20.89
CA ARG A 350 -39.61 44.74 21.85
C ARG A 350 -38.28 45.39 22.21
N TYR A 351 -37.22 44.60 22.30
CA TYR A 351 -35.89 45.08 22.71
C TYR A 351 -35.04 45.52 21.51
N THR A 352 -34.41 46.68 21.61
CA THR A 352 -33.42 47.17 20.64
C THR A 352 -32.22 46.23 20.53
N THR A 353 -31.80 45.61 21.63
CA THR A 353 -30.77 44.58 21.66
C THR A 353 -31.17 43.32 20.88
N ALA A 354 -32.43 42.87 20.96
CA ALA A 354 -32.93 41.76 20.15
C ALA A 354 -32.98 42.10 18.64
N LYS A 355 -33.35 43.33 18.27
CA LYS A 355 -33.24 43.81 16.89
C LYS A 355 -31.79 43.88 16.41
N SER A 356 -30.84 44.22 17.29
CA SER A 356 -29.42 44.25 16.92
C SER A 356 -28.87 42.83 16.76
N LEU A 357 -29.09 41.95 17.73
CA LEU A 357 -28.67 40.55 17.68
C LEU A 357 -29.24 39.81 16.47
N LEU A 358 -30.50 40.05 16.09
CA LEU A 358 -31.07 39.45 14.87
C LEU A 358 -30.37 39.94 13.60
N ARG A 359 -29.95 41.22 13.52
CA ARG A 359 -29.12 41.70 12.39
C ARG A 359 -27.76 41.00 12.38
N SER A 360 -27.14 40.77 13.53
CA SER A 360 -25.88 40.04 13.65
C SER A 360 -26.02 38.57 13.26
N ILE A 361 -27.10 37.88 13.68
CA ILE A 361 -27.41 36.51 13.26
C ILE A 361 -27.63 36.45 11.74
N ASN A 362 -28.47 37.34 11.20
CA ASN A 362 -28.74 37.41 9.76
C ASN A 362 -27.48 37.67 8.93
N LYS A 363 -26.55 38.51 9.43
CA LYS A 363 -25.30 38.85 8.74
C LYS A 363 -24.28 37.71 8.74
N ASN A 364 -24.14 37.00 9.86
CA ASN A 364 -23.01 36.06 10.06
C ASN A 364 -23.39 34.59 9.89
N PHE A 365 -24.66 34.21 10.12
CA PHE A 365 -25.12 32.82 10.05
C PHE A 365 -26.32 32.62 9.09
N GLY A 366 -27.12 33.67 8.85
CA GLY A 366 -28.30 33.59 7.99
C GLY A 366 -29.36 32.69 8.60
N THR A 367 -29.43 31.44 8.14
CA THR A 367 -30.28 30.35 8.68
C THR A 367 -29.47 29.11 9.10
N LEU A 368 -28.15 29.13 8.95
CA LEU A 368 -27.26 28.09 9.47
C LEU A 368 -27.31 28.05 11.01
N PRO A 369 -27.18 26.88 11.65
CA PRO A 369 -27.02 26.79 13.09
C PRO A 369 -25.74 27.46 13.59
N PHE A 370 -25.81 28.06 14.76
CA PHE A 370 -24.72 28.74 15.47
C PHE A 370 -24.76 28.41 16.97
N CYS A 371 -23.69 28.70 17.69
CA CYS A 371 -23.66 28.55 19.15
C CYS A 371 -23.28 29.84 19.88
N ARG A 372 -23.38 29.83 21.22
CA ARG A 372 -23.01 30.99 22.05
C ARG A 372 -21.56 31.44 21.82
N ARG A 373 -20.60 30.50 21.75
CA ARG A 373 -19.19 30.80 21.40
C ARG A 373 -19.03 31.52 20.06
N TYR A 374 -19.95 31.35 19.10
CA TYR A 374 -19.87 32.04 17.80
C TYR A 374 -20.35 33.49 17.92
N LEU A 375 -21.34 33.76 18.79
CA LEU A 375 -21.73 35.12 19.17
C LEU A 375 -20.58 35.82 19.92
N ASP A 376 -19.97 35.13 20.88
CA ASP A 376 -18.79 35.63 21.61
C ASP A 376 -17.63 35.98 20.64
N ARG A 377 -17.33 35.08 19.68
CA ARG A 377 -16.27 35.26 18.65
C ARG A 377 -16.50 36.46 17.73
N ILE A 378 -17.74 36.80 17.39
CA ILE A 378 -18.06 37.99 16.57
C ILE A 378 -18.18 39.28 17.40
N GLY A 379 -17.91 39.23 18.71
CA GLY A 379 -17.93 40.39 19.60
C GLY A 379 -19.31 40.77 20.16
N GLU A 380 -20.34 39.94 19.96
CA GLU A 380 -21.60 40.11 20.68
C GLU A 380 -21.38 39.81 22.17
N SER A 381 -21.96 40.61 23.05
CA SER A 381 -21.84 40.40 24.50
C SER A 381 -23.15 40.74 25.23
N LYS A 382 -23.38 40.09 26.38
CA LYS A 382 -24.61 40.22 27.18
C LYS A 382 -25.90 39.88 26.41
N TYR A 383 -25.78 39.14 25.31
CA TYR A 383 -26.85 38.86 24.34
C TYR A 383 -27.91 37.87 24.84
N LEU A 384 -27.69 37.12 25.93
CA LEU A 384 -28.58 36.03 26.37
C LEU A 384 -30.05 36.44 26.52
N LEU A 385 -30.33 37.62 27.09
CA LEU A 385 -31.71 38.13 27.20
C LEU A 385 -32.34 38.42 25.83
N ALA A 386 -31.54 38.91 24.88
CA ALA A 386 -31.97 39.15 23.51
C ALA A 386 -32.18 37.85 22.73
N LEU A 387 -31.29 36.86 22.90
CA LEU A 387 -31.38 35.54 22.28
C LEU A 387 -32.62 34.78 22.78
N ASN A 388 -32.84 34.75 24.10
CA ASN A 388 -34.04 34.16 24.70
C ASN A 388 -35.32 34.85 24.23
N HIS A 389 -35.30 36.17 23.98
CA HIS A 389 -36.44 36.86 23.38
C HIS A 389 -36.67 36.47 21.92
N LEU A 390 -35.63 36.27 21.10
CA LEU A 390 -35.77 35.78 19.73
C LEU A 390 -36.37 34.36 19.68
N VAL A 391 -36.00 33.51 20.64
CA VAL A 391 -36.58 32.16 20.82
C VAL A 391 -38.05 32.25 21.24
N GLN A 392 -38.37 33.04 22.27
CA GLN A 392 -39.76 33.28 22.73
C GLN A 392 -40.67 33.94 21.68
N GLN A 393 -40.14 34.43 20.57
CA GLN A 393 -40.91 35.00 19.46
C GLN A 393 -40.92 34.11 18.20
N GLY A 394 -40.37 32.89 18.27
CA GLY A 394 -40.34 31.95 17.14
C GLY A 394 -39.46 32.41 15.97
N VAL A 395 -38.49 33.30 16.22
CA VAL A 395 -37.56 33.80 15.20
C VAL A 395 -36.28 32.96 15.14
N VAL A 396 -35.86 32.45 16.29
CA VAL A 396 -34.75 31.52 16.46
C VAL A 396 -35.29 30.27 17.14
N GLN A 397 -34.87 29.09 16.71
CA GLN A 397 -35.07 27.84 17.44
C GLN A 397 -33.83 27.55 18.28
N ASP A 398 -34.03 27.14 19.52
CA ASP A 398 -33.00 26.60 20.40
C ASP A 398 -32.96 25.07 20.32
N TYR A 399 -31.75 24.49 20.42
CA TYR A 399 -31.48 23.06 20.30
C TYR A 399 -30.67 22.60 21.53
N PRO A 400 -31.34 22.23 22.65
CA PRO A 400 -30.66 21.76 23.84
C PRO A 400 -30.02 20.37 23.63
N PRO A 401 -29.02 20.00 24.47
CA PRO A 401 -28.40 18.68 24.38
C PRO A 401 -29.41 17.55 24.64
N LEU A 402 -29.26 16.44 23.90
CA LEU A 402 -30.23 15.35 23.87
C LEU A 402 -29.66 14.10 24.54
N CYS A 403 -30.22 13.72 25.70
CA CYS A 403 -29.67 12.73 26.62
C CYS A 403 -30.58 11.51 26.87
N ASP A 404 -30.02 10.31 26.76
CA ASP A 404 -30.59 9.07 27.30
C ASP A 404 -30.43 9.06 28.86
N VAL A 405 -30.78 7.98 29.55
CA VAL A 405 -30.70 7.90 31.02
C VAL A 405 -29.25 8.07 31.51
N ARG A 406 -29.03 8.86 32.55
CA ARG A 406 -27.70 9.02 33.15
C ARG A 406 -27.13 7.65 33.57
N GLY A 407 -25.94 7.34 33.06
CA GLY A 407 -25.26 6.06 33.27
C GLY A 407 -25.34 5.10 32.09
N SER A 408 -26.11 5.40 31.03
CA SER A 408 -25.93 4.76 29.73
C SER A 408 -24.79 5.39 28.94
N MET A 409 -24.33 4.68 27.91
CA MET A 409 -23.49 5.22 26.85
C MET A 409 -24.28 5.28 25.55
N THR A 410 -23.97 6.28 24.73
CA THR A 410 -24.50 6.44 23.37
C THR A 410 -23.36 6.64 22.38
N ALA A 411 -23.49 6.09 21.18
CA ALA A 411 -22.58 6.27 20.05
C ALA A 411 -23.36 6.76 18.81
N GLN A 412 -22.69 7.50 17.92
CA GLN A 412 -23.21 8.06 16.65
C GLN A 412 -22.21 7.79 15.52
N PHE A 413 -22.71 7.47 14.33
CA PHE A 413 -21.95 7.51 13.08
C PHE A 413 -22.82 8.06 11.96
N GLU A 414 -22.20 8.78 11.03
CA GLU A 414 -22.94 9.48 9.98
C GLU A 414 -22.19 9.61 8.65
N HIS A 415 -22.95 9.64 7.56
CA HIS A 415 -22.53 10.19 6.28
C HIS A 415 -23.61 11.03 5.57
N THR A 416 -23.23 12.23 5.10
CA THR A 416 -23.94 12.88 3.98
C THR A 416 -23.86 12.01 2.72
N ILE A 417 -25.01 11.76 2.09
CA ILE A 417 -25.15 11.16 0.76
C ILE A 417 -25.83 12.13 -0.22
N LEU A 418 -25.48 12.06 -1.51
CA LEU A 418 -26.11 12.78 -2.62
C LEU A 418 -26.80 11.78 -3.56
N LEU A 419 -28.07 12.01 -3.89
CA LEU A 419 -28.85 11.17 -4.79
C LEU A 419 -28.78 11.71 -6.22
N ARG A 420 -27.60 11.61 -6.85
CA ARG A 420 -27.35 12.11 -8.23
C ARG A 420 -28.19 11.31 -9.25
N PRO A 421 -28.48 11.85 -10.44
CA PRO A 421 -29.32 11.18 -11.45
C PRO A 421 -28.85 9.77 -11.83
N THR A 422 -27.53 9.54 -11.91
CA THR A 422 -26.95 8.26 -12.35
C THR A 422 -26.58 7.33 -11.18
N ARG A 423 -26.15 7.89 -10.03
CA ARG A 423 -25.46 7.21 -8.93
C ARG A 423 -25.75 7.88 -7.58
N LYS A 424 -25.54 7.16 -6.48
CA LYS A 424 -25.43 7.74 -5.13
C LYS A 424 -23.97 8.12 -4.84
N GLU A 425 -23.70 9.28 -4.24
CA GLU A 425 -22.36 9.69 -3.81
C GLU A 425 -22.31 9.92 -2.29
N VAL A 426 -21.52 9.11 -1.58
CA VAL A 426 -21.32 9.23 -0.12
C VAL A 426 -20.22 10.26 0.14
N ALA A 427 -20.59 11.54 0.14
CA ALA A 427 -19.68 12.69 0.00
C ALA A 427 -18.47 12.67 0.96
N LYS A 428 -18.66 12.31 2.24
CA LYS A 428 -17.61 12.28 3.27
C LYS A 428 -16.58 11.16 3.06
N ARG A 429 -16.97 10.01 2.49
CA ARG A 429 -16.03 8.94 2.09
C ARG A 429 -15.34 9.38 0.80
N ARG A 430 -14.08 9.00 0.57
CA ARG A 430 -13.46 9.18 -0.75
C ARG A 430 -13.67 7.91 -1.57
N MET A 431 -13.87 8.03 -2.88
CA MET A 431 -13.39 7.00 -3.80
C MET A 431 -11.89 6.79 -3.56
N ALA A 432 -11.46 5.54 -3.45
CA ALA A 432 -10.08 5.18 -3.09
C ALA A 432 -9.08 5.53 -4.20
N TRP A 433 -8.71 6.81 -4.30
CA TRP A 433 -7.65 7.33 -5.16
C TRP A 433 -6.75 8.29 -4.36
N PRO A 434 -5.47 8.38 -4.74
CA PRO A 434 -4.39 8.57 -3.78
C PRO A 434 -4.27 10.00 -3.29
N LEU A 435 -3.84 10.17 -2.04
CA LEU A 435 -2.75 11.11 -1.73
C LEU A 435 -2.15 10.87 -0.34
N SER A 436 -0.86 10.52 -0.35
CA SER A 436 0.02 10.64 0.80
C SER A 436 0.04 12.07 1.33
N LEU A 437 -0.40 12.30 2.56
CA LEU A 437 -0.09 13.47 3.43
C LEU A 437 -0.61 13.18 4.86
N PHE A 438 0.20 13.52 5.88
CA PHE A 438 -0.02 13.31 7.33
C PHE A 438 -0.16 11.86 7.79
N ALA A 439 0.95 11.30 8.26
CA ALA A 439 1.03 10.16 9.18
C ALA A 439 2.36 10.28 9.95
N CYS A 440 2.28 10.33 11.28
CA CYS A 440 3.39 10.30 12.23
C CYS A 440 2.78 10.33 13.63
N ALA A 441 3.21 9.42 14.52
CA ALA A 441 2.75 9.29 15.90
C ALA A 441 1.27 8.83 16.06
N ASP A 442 0.90 8.00 17.05
CA ASP A 442 1.63 7.63 18.28
C ASP A 442 1.71 6.10 18.56
N ASN A 443 2.62 5.73 19.47
CA ASN A 443 2.68 4.42 20.13
C ASN A 443 2.20 4.56 21.58
N THR A 444 1.48 3.56 22.11
CA THR A 444 1.46 3.29 23.56
C THR A 444 1.12 1.83 23.89
N GLU A 445 2.12 1.16 24.49
CA GLU A 445 2.08 0.21 25.63
C GLU A 445 1.16 -1.04 25.66
N GLN A 446 1.77 -2.15 26.08
CA GLN A 446 1.12 -3.43 26.42
C GLN A 446 1.04 -3.60 27.96
N PRO A 447 0.07 -4.39 28.46
CA PRO A 447 0.23 -5.17 29.69
C PRO A 447 0.26 -6.69 29.44
N GLU A 448 0.65 -7.44 30.47
CA GLU A 448 1.18 -8.81 30.38
C GLU A 448 0.13 -9.95 30.34
N ALA A 449 0.57 -11.14 29.93
CA ALA A 449 -0.26 -12.34 29.78
C ALA A 449 -0.23 -13.28 31.00
N SER A 450 -1.39 -13.87 31.34
CA SER A 450 -1.45 -15.19 31.99
C SER A 450 -2.86 -15.83 31.86
N GLY A 451 -2.96 -17.16 32.04
CA GLY A 451 -4.24 -17.84 32.26
C GLY A 451 -4.77 -18.74 31.13
N SER A 452 -4.14 -19.89 30.89
CA SER A 452 -4.68 -20.91 29.99
C SER A 452 -5.84 -21.71 30.63
N LYS A 453 -6.91 -21.96 29.86
CA LYS A 453 -7.93 -23.00 30.15
C LYS A 453 -8.69 -23.43 28.90
N GLN A 454 -9.43 -24.52 29.02
CA GLN A 454 -9.75 -25.41 27.90
C GLN A 454 -11.03 -25.06 27.11
N VAL A 455 -10.99 -25.41 25.82
CA VAL A 455 -12.08 -25.30 24.85
C VAL A 455 -13.35 -26.03 25.29
N ALA A 456 -14.48 -25.31 25.31
CA ALA A 456 -15.81 -25.89 25.22
C ALA A 456 -16.29 -25.83 23.75
N LYS A 457 -16.83 -26.93 23.23
CA LYS A 457 -17.33 -26.98 21.84
C LYS A 457 -18.70 -26.33 21.73
N VAL A 458 -18.83 -25.35 20.83
CA VAL A 458 -20.12 -24.86 20.30
C VAL A 458 -20.22 -25.29 18.83
N HIS A 459 -21.40 -25.76 18.41
CA HIS A 459 -21.63 -26.15 17.01
C HIS A 459 -21.98 -24.91 16.15
N PRO A 460 -21.40 -24.76 14.95
CA PRO A 460 -21.68 -23.62 14.08
C PRO A 460 -22.93 -23.82 13.22
N ASN A 461 -23.78 -22.78 13.16
CA ASN A 461 -24.71 -22.45 12.06
C ASN A 461 -25.46 -21.15 12.43
N ALA A 462 -25.71 -20.18 11.54
CA ALA A 462 -25.08 -19.87 10.24
C ALA A 462 -25.48 -18.44 9.82
N ALA A 463 -24.54 -17.48 9.81
CA ALA A 463 -24.75 -16.12 9.27
C ALA A 463 -23.42 -15.37 9.00
N GLN A 464 -22.39 -16.06 8.50
CA GLN A 464 -21.13 -15.40 8.13
C GLN A 464 -21.29 -14.61 6.82
N SER A 465 -20.66 -13.43 6.74
CA SER A 465 -20.50 -12.70 5.48
C SER A 465 -19.84 -13.61 4.42
N PRO A 466 -20.30 -13.61 3.15
CA PRO A 466 -19.69 -14.39 2.08
C PRO A 466 -18.18 -14.15 1.95
N LEU A 467 -17.75 -12.90 2.17
CA LEU A 467 -16.34 -12.50 2.17
C LEU A 467 -15.54 -13.21 3.28
N LEU A 468 -16.09 -13.29 4.50
CA LEU A 468 -15.40 -13.92 5.63
C LEU A 468 -15.25 -15.43 5.42
N ALA A 469 -16.29 -16.08 4.87
CA ALA A 469 -16.26 -17.50 4.55
C ALA A 469 -15.24 -17.86 3.45
N LEU A 470 -14.88 -16.92 2.57
CA LEU A 470 -13.84 -17.11 1.56
C LEU A 470 -12.44 -16.91 2.13
N LEU A 471 -12.24 -15.91 3.00
CA LEU A 471 -10.99 -15.70 3.73
C LEU A 471 -10.68 -16.87 4.67
N GLN A 472 -11.70 -17.54 5.21
CA GLN A 472 -11.57 -18.71 6.10
C GLN A 472 -10.68 -19.84 5.55
N HIS A 473 -10.65 -20.04 4.22
CA HIS A 473 -9.76 -21.02 3.58
C HIS A 473 -8.26 -20.66 3.72
N PHE A 474 -7.93 -19.39 3.93
CA PHE A 474 -6.57 -18.88 4.12
C PHE A 474 -6.27 -18.47 5.56
N GLU A 475 -7.25 -18.50 6.48
CA GLU A 475 -7.05 -18.12 7.89
C GLU A 475 -6.15 -19.10 8.66
N ASN A 476 -6.22 -20.40 8.34
CA ASN A 476 -5.63 -21.46 9.19
C ASN A 476 -4.74 -22.44 8.41
N ALA A 477 -3.53 -22.64 8.93
CA ALA A 477 -2.61 -23.69 8.50
C ALA A 477 -3.25 -25.09 8.62
N GLY A 478 -3.14 -25.91 7.57
CA GLY A 478 -3.70 -27.27 7.58
C GLY A 478 -5.23 -27.35 7.50
N ALA A 479 -5.93 -26.24 7.20
CA ALA A 479 -7.31 -26.29 6.73
C ALA A 479 -7.45 -27.10 5.44
N SER A 480 -8.68 -27.50 5.10
CA SER A 480 -8.97 -28.15 3.81
C SER A 480 -8.58 -27.22 2.66
N LEU A 481 -7.84 -27.76 1.67
CA LEU A 481 -7.37 -27.01 0.50
C LEU A 481 -8.48 -26.14 -0.11
N PRO A 482 -8.18 -24.92 -0.60
CA PRO A 482 -9.15 -24.10 -1.31
C PRO A 482 -9.83 -24.89 -2.44
N PRO A 483 -11.16 -24.79 -2.63
CA PRO A 483 -11.88 -25.57 -3.65
C PRO A 483 -11.36 -25.35 -5.09
N SER A 484 -10.68 -24.24 -5.34
CA SER A 484 -10.05 -23.86 -6.61
C SER A 484 -8.57 -24.23 -6.74
N ASN A 485 -7.98 -25.03 -5.84
CA ASN A 485 -6.58 -25.43 -5.92
C ASN A 485 -6.24 -26.15 -7.25
N ARG A 486 -5.09 -25.83 -7.86
CA ARG A 486 -4.72 -26.27 -9.22
C ARG A 486 -3.57 -27.28 -9.29
N VAL A 487 -3.04 -27.70 -8.13
CA VAL A 487 -1.85 -28.55 -8.03
C VAL A 487 -2.10 -29.99 -8.54
N GLY A 488 -3.37 -30.40 -8.63
CA GLY A 488 -3.78 -31.77 -8.94
C GLY A 488 -3.86 -32.64 -7.68
N ASP A 489 -3.85 -33.97 -7.84
CA ASP A 489 -3.67 -34.88 -6.70
C ASP A 489 -2.23 -34.72 -6.15
N PRO A 490 -2.03 -34.26 -4.90
CA PRO A 490 -0.69 -34.09 -4.34
C PRO A 490 0.08 -35.41 -4.17
N LYS A 491 -0.61 -36.55 -4.26
CA LYS A 491 -0.02 -37.91 -4.20
C LYS A 491 0.34 -38.46 -5.57
N LEU A 492 0.09 -37.70 -6.64
CA LEU A 492 0.47 -38.06 -8.00
C LEU A 492 2.00 -38.05 -8.12
N LYS A 493 2.60 -39.24 -8.19
CA LYS A 493 4.05 -39.38 -8.42
C LYS A 493 4.48 -38.59 -9.65
N GLN A 494 5.55 -37.81 -9.50
CA GLN A 494 6.22 -37.17 -10.63
C GLN A 494 6.69 -38.24 -11.62
N ARG A 495 6.60 -37.93 -12.92
CA ARG A 495 7.12 -38.78 -13.99
C ARG A 495 8.63 -38.97 -13.83
N GLU A 496 9.10 -40.21 -13.96
CA GLU A 496 10.54 -40.48 -14.04
C GLU A 496 11.09 -39.98 -15.39
N ILE A 497 12.27 -39.35 -15.35
CA ILE A 497 12.91 -38.77 -16.53
C ILE A 497 13.48 -39.88 -17.42
N GLU A 498 13.03 -40.01 -18.67
CA GLU A 498 13.77 -40.78 -19.66
C GLU A 498 15.07 -40.02 -20.00
N PRO A 499 16.27 -40.61 -19.79
CA PRO A 499 17.52 -39.93 -20.13
C PRO A 499 17.61 -39.70 -21.64
N PHE A 500 17.98 -38.46 -22.03
CA PHE A 500 17.99 -38.01 -23.42
C PHE A 500 18.78 -38.95 -24.33
N ARG A 501 18.14 -39.45 -25.39
CA ARG A 501 18.76 -40.31 -26.40
C ARG A 501 19.00 -39.49 -27.66
N PHE A 502 20.17 -39.65 -28.29
CA PHE A 502 20.53 -38.91 -29.52
C PHE A 502 19.44 -38.96 -30.61
N TRP A 503 18.75 -40.09 -30.78
CA TRP A 503 17.62 -40.26 -31.70
C TRP A 503 16.36 -39.43 -31.36
N GLN A 504 16.33 -38.70 -30.25
CA GLN A 504 15.26 -37.77 -29.86
C GLN A 504 15.58 -36.32 -30.28
N LEU A 505 16.73 -36.04 -30.91
CA LEU A 505 17.12 -34.70 -31.35
C LEU A 505 16.10 -34.05 -32.31
N TRP A 506 15.35 -34.83 -33.09
CA TRP A 506 14.26 -34.31 -33.92
C TRP A 506 13.13 -33.69 -33.09
N LYS A 507 12.91 -34.12 -31.84
CA LYS A 507 11.91 -33.51 -30.94
C LYS A 507 12.28 -32.06 -30.60
N TRP A 508 13.58 -31.76 -30.44
CA TRP A 508 14.08 -30.40 -30.30
C TRP A 508 13.89 -29.59 -31.58
N GLY A 509 14.09 -30.21 -32.76
CA GLY A 509 13.78 -29.57 -34.05
C GLY A 509 12.31 -29.21 -34.21
N VAL A 510 11.38 -30.10 -33.80
CA VAL A 510 9.94 -29.84 -33.78
C VAL A 510 9.59 -28.74 -32.78
N PHE A 511 10.14 -28.77 -31.56
CA PHE A 511 9.94 -27.71 -30.56
C PHE A 511 10.43 -26.34 -31.06
N ALA A 512 11.62 -26.28 -31.66
CA ALA A 512 12.14 -25.06 -32.26
C ALA A 512 11.27 -24.55 -33.40
N ALA A 513 10.74 -25.44 -34.26
CA ALA A 513 9.82 -25.08 -35.33
C ALA A 513 8.48 -24.53 -34.78
N VAL A 514 7.89 -25.18 -33.75
CA VAL A 514 6.65 -24.71 -33.10
C VAL A 514 6.86 -23.36 -32.40
N LYS A 515 7.98 -23.18 -31.69
CA LYS A 515 8.30 -21.89 -31.07
C LYS A 515 8.57 -20.80 -32.11
N ALA A 516 9.21 -21.14 -33.24
CA ALA A 516 9.40 -20.21 -34.35
C ALA A 516 8.08 -19.79 -35.01
N THR A 517 7.10 -20.70 -35.20
CA THR A 517 5.77 -20.33 -35.72
C THR A 517 4.97 -19.53 -34.69
N HIS A 518 5.07 -19.83 -33.40
CA HIS A 518 4.45 -19.03 -32.33
C HIS A 518 5.02 -17.60 -32.28
N VAL A 519 6.35 -17.45 -32.34
CA VAL A 519 7.01 -16.13 -32.37
C VAL A 519 6.68 -15.37 -33.64
N LEU A 520 6.72 -16.01 -34.82
CA LEU A 520 6.35 -15.37 -36.08
C LEU A 520 4.88 -14.93 -36.07
N SER A 521 3.98 -15.78 -35.60
CA SER A 521 2.55 -15.45 -35.44
C SER A 521 2.34 -14.28 -34.47
N ALA A 522 3.08 -14.25 -33.34
CA ALA A 522 3.01 -13.15 -32.38
C ALA A 522 3.55 -11.83 -32.96
N VAL A 523 4.64 -11.85 -33.74
CA VAL A 523 5.21 -10.67 -34.41
C VAL A 523 4.27 -10.15 -35.51
N VAL A 524 3.69 -11.05 -36.31
CA VAL A 524 2.69 -10.70 -37.34
C VAL A 524 1.42 -10.15 -36.68
N SER A 525 0.94 -10.77 -35.60
CA SER A 525 -0.21 -10.28 -34.84
C SER A 525 0.05 -8.89 -34.25
N HIS A 526 1.21 -8.68 -33.61
CA HIS A 526 1.61 -7.39 -33.04
C HIS A 526 1.67 -6.28 -34.10
N THR A 527 2.16 -6.59 -35.31
CA THR A 527 2.32 -5.61 -36.39
C THR A 527 1.04 -5.34 -37.19
N ILE A 528 0.05 -6.24 -37.17
CA ILE A 528 -1.26 -6.06 -37.84
C ILE A 528 -2.34 -5.53 -36.89
N TYR A 529 -2.43 -6.07 -35.67
CA TYR A 529 -3.51 -5.80 -34.71
C TYR A 529 -3.07 -4.97 -33.50
N GLY A 530 -1.77 -4.70 -33.35
CA GLY A 530 -1.19 -4.02 -32.18
C GLY A 530 -0.75 -4.99 -31.08
N PRO A 531 -0.09 -4.47 -30.03
CA PRO A 531 0.47 -5.30 -28.96
C PRO A 531 -0.63 -5.95 -28.09
N PRO A 532 -0.40 -7.14 -27.48
CA PRO A 532 -1.37 -7.80 -26.60
C PRO A 532 -1.79 -7.00 -25.36
N LYS A 533 -0.97 -6.02 -24.97
CA LYS A 533 -1.08 -5.11 -23.81
C LYS A 533 -0.50 -3.77 -24.25
N LYS A 534 -1.08 -2.64 -23.84
CA LYS A 534 -0.82 -1.31 -24.47
C LYS A 534 0.63 -0.85 -24.33
N SER A 535 1.29 -1.16 -23.21
CA SER A 535 2.67 -0.77 -22.94
C SER A 535 3.73 -1.67 -23.58
N TRP A 536 3.33 -2.78 -24.23
CA TRP A 536 4.28 -3.79 -24.66
C TRP A 536 4.98 -3.42 -25.97
N GLY A 537 6.30 -3.33 -25.92
CA GLY A 537 7.15 -3.42 -27.10
C GLY A 537 7.06 -4.79 -27.79
N ILE A 538 7.66 -4.89 -28.97
CA ILE A 538 7.77 -6.16 -29.70
C ILE A 538 8.62 -7.17 -28.91
N GLU A 539 9.58 -6.67 -28.15
CA GLU A 539 10.49 -7.40 -27.26
C GLU A 539 9.72 -8.22 -26.22
N MET A 540 8.78 -7.59 -25.50
CA MET A 540 7.94 -8.28 -24.51
C MET A 540 6.98 -9.28 -25.17
N THR A 541 6.45 -8.93 -26.34
CA THR A 541 5.55 -9.82 -27.10
C THR A 541 6.27 -11.10 -27.56
N VAL A 542 7.52 -10.96 -28.02
CA VAL A 542 8.38 -12.11 -28.38
C VAL A 542 8.78 -12.91 -27.16
N LEU A 543 9.20 -12.25 -26.07
CA LEU A 543 9.59 -12.91 -24.81
C LEU A 543 8.44 -13.79 -24.26
N CYS A 544 7.25 -13.22 -24.13
CA CYS A 544 6.07 -13.97 -23.67
C CYS A 544 5.71 -15.12 -24.63
N SER A 545 5.83 -14.93 -25.95
CA SER A 545 5.59 -16.00 -26.93
C SER A 545 6.61 -17.15 -26.85
N ILE A 546 7.86 -16.86 -26.46
CA ILE A 546 8.89 -17.88 -26.21
C ILE A 546 8.60 -18.64 -24.91
N MET A 547 8.22 -17.95 -23.83
CA MET A 547 8.01 -18.56 -22.51
C MET A 547 6.69 -19.33 -22.39
N ARG A 548 5.58 -18.78 -22.92
CA ARG A 548 4.24 -19.41 -22.87
C ARG A 548 4.27 -20.83 -23.44
N ASP A 549 3.64 -21.78 -22.74
CA ASP A 549 3.65 -23.22 -23.06
C ASP A 549 5.05 -23.90 -23.11
N ALA A 550 6.09 -23.30 -22.54
CA ALA A 550 7.38 -24.00 -22.36
C ALA A 550 7.26 -25.22 -21.43
N SER A 551 6.44 -25.16 -20.37
CA SER A 551 6.21 -26.27 -19.44
C SER A 551 5.63 -27.53 -20.11
N ARG A 552 4.83 -27.38 -21.18
CA ARG A 552 4.33 -28.53 -21.97
C ARG A 552 5.42 -29.33 -22.69
N HIS A 553 6.64 -28.79 -22.72
CA HIS A 553 7.81 -29.38 -23.37
C HIS A 553 8.91 -29.76 -22.36
N SER A 554 8.56 -29.84 -21.06
CA SER A 554 9.38 -30.33 -19.95
C SER A 554 10.18 -31.59 -20.28
N TYR A 555 9.58 -32.54 -21.01
CA TYR A 555 10.18 -33.81 -21.44
C TYR A 555 11.46 -33.69 -22.29
N LEU A 556 11.85 -32.48 -22.71
CA LEU A 556 13.11 -32.22 -23.42
C LEU A 556 14.29 -31.95 -22.47
N THR A 557 14.05 -31.59 -21.21
CA THR A 557 15.05 -31.08 -20.25
C THR A 557 14.84 -31.64 -18.85
N ASP A 558 15.85 -31.52 -17.99
CA ASP A 558 15.73 -31.68 -16.55
C ASP A 558 16.12 -30.38 -15.81
N VAL A 559 16.00 -30.39 -14.47
CA VAL A 559 16.36 -29.24 -13.61
C VAL A 559 17.84 -28.87 -13.77
N THR A 560 18.73 -29.85 -13.85
CA THR A 560 20.18 -29.65 -14.00
C THR A 560 20.52 -28.95 -15.31
N THR A 561 19.93 -29.41 -16.42
CA THR A 561 20.11 -28.84 -17.76
C THR A 561 19.49 -27.46 -17.85
N LEU A 562 18.32 -27.24 -17.25
CA LEU A 562 17.69 -25.92 -17.22
C LEU A 562 18.51 -24.91 -16.39
N ARG A 563 19.00 -25.30 -15.20
CA ARG A 563 19.94 -24.48 -14.41
C ARG A 563 21.18 -24.12 -15.21
N LEU A 564 21.79 -25.08 -15.92
CA LEU A 564 22.95 -24.83 -16.76
C LEU A 564 22.63 -23.81 -17.86
N LEU A 565 21.53 -24.00 -18.61
CA LEU A 565 21.10 -23.07 -19.66
C LEU A 565 20.81 -21.66 -19.11
N MET A 566 20.20 -21.54 -17.92
CA MET A 566 19.92 -20.24 -17.32
C MET A 566 21.16 -19.58 -16.68
N SER A 567 22.15 -20.36 -16.22
CA SER A 567 23.45 -19.83 -15.78
C SER A 567 24.28 -19.22 -16.92
N MET A 568 24.06 -19.64 -18.17
CA MET A 568 24.64 -19.00 -19.36
C MET A 568 24.05 -17.58 -19.61
N GLY A 569 23.05 -17.16 -18.83
CA GLY A 569 22.48 -15.81 -18.85
C GLY A 569 23.47 -14.69 -18.53
N GLY A 570 24.66 -14.99 -18.00
CA GLY A 570 25.78 -14.04 -17.85
C GLY A 570 26.35 -13.47 -19.16
N LEU A 571 25.79 -13.85 -20.32
CA LEU A 571 26.02 -13.21 -21.62
C LEU A 571 25.10 -12.00 -21.89
N VAL A 572 24.12 -11.73 -21.02
CA VAL A 572 23.31 -10.51 -21.06
C VAL A 572 24.08 -9.38 -20.36
N PRO A 573 24.21 -8.18 -20.95
CA PRO A 573 24.93 -7.07 -20.31
C PRO A 573 24.21 -6.63 -19.04
N VAL A 574 24.81 -6.94 -17.89
CA VAL A 574 24.33 -6.53 -16.57
C VAL A 574 24.50 -5.02 -16.36
N PRO A 575 23.70 -4.39 -15.48
CA PRO A 575 23.84 -2.96 -15.20
C PRO A 575 25.24 -2.62 -14.66
N SER A 576 25.88 -1.65 -15.28
CA SER A 576 27.24 -1.18 -15.00
C SER A 576 27.43 -0.63 -13.57
N ASP A 577 28.64 -0.21 -13.23
CA ASP A 577 28.94 0.67 -12.07
C ASP A 577 28.47 0.09 -10.73
N ALA A 578 28.78 -1.17 -10.48
CA ALA A 578 28.65 -1.80 -9.18
C ALA A 578 29.86 -2.69 -8.89
N MET A 579 30.26 -2.71 -7.62
CA MET A 579 31.22 -3.69 -7.12
C MET A 579 30.44 -4.89 -6.61
N VAL A 580 30.87 -6.08 -7.00
CA VAL A 580 30.30 -7.36 -6.58
C VAL A 580 31.39 -8.21 -5.94
N THR A 581 31.21 -8.57 -4.67
CA THR A 581 32.19 -9.32 -3.88
C THR A 581 31.57 -10.65 -3.41
N PRO A 582 31.91 -11.78 -4.05
CA PRO A 582 31.47 -13.10 -3.60
C PRO A 582 32.04 -13.46 -2.22
N VAL A 583 31.19 -14.03 -1.37
CA VAL A 583 31.53 -14.47 0.00
C VAL A 583 31.00 -15.87 0.23
N THR A 584 31.82 -16.72 0.83
CA THR A 584 31.40 -18.01 1.38
C THR A 584 31.59 -17.99 2.89
N PHE A 585 30.60 -18.45 3.65
CA PHE A 585 30.64 -18.50 5.11
C PHE A 585 30.12 -19.84 5.64
N ARG A 586 30.55 -20.20 6.86
CA ARG A 586 30.08 -21.41 7.54
C ARG A 586 28.80 -21.15 8.31
N VAL A 587 27.81 -22.02 8.14
CA VAL A 587 26.64 -22.05 9.00
C VAL A 587 27.05 -22.65 10.33
N ARG A 588 26.77 -21.91 11.40
CA ARG A 588 26.96 -22.32 12.78
C ARG A 588 25.61 -22.72 13.35
N LYS A 589 25.61 -23.67 14.28
CA LYS A 589 24.48 -23.97 15.15
C LYS A 589 24.16 -22.76 16.04
N ARG A 590 22.91 -22.31 16.05
CA ARG A 590 22.42 -21.12 16.78
C ARG A 590 21.28 -21.40 17.74
N HIS A 591 20.92 -22.67 17.95
CA HIS A 591 19.78 -23.10 18.76
C HIS A 591 18.45 -22.52 18.24
N LEU A 592 18.19 -22.76 16.95
CA LEU A 592 16.96 -22.30 16.30
C LEU A 592 15.72 -22.96 16.91
N ARG A 593 14.62 -22.20 16.92
CA ARG A 593 13.31 -22.59 17.46
C ARG A 593 12.37 -23.12 16.36
N GLY A 594 11.19 -23.58 16.76
CA GLY A 594 10.13 -24.00 15.83
C GLY A 594 10.56 -25.10 14.85
N ILE A 595 10.10 -25.00 13.59
CA ILE A 595 10.33 -26.03 12.56
C ILE A 595 11.81 -26.23 12.19
N LEU A 596 12.68 -25.26 12.48
CA LEU A 596 14.11 -25.32 12.16
C LEU A 596 14.95 -25.96 13.26
N ALA A 597 14.37 -26.25 14.44
CA ALA A 597 15.10 -26.75 15.59
C ALA A 597 15.84 -28.07 15.32
N GLU A 598 15.26 -29.01 14.56
CA GLU A 598 15.94 -30.27 14.19
C GLU A 598 17.05 -30.04 13.16
N PHE A 599 16.84 -29.11 12.21
CA PHE A 599 17.80 -28.80 11.15
C PHE A 599 19.03 -28.08 11.70
N ASP A 600 18.84 -27.06 12.55
CA ASP A 600 19.93 -26.39 13.28
C ASP A 600 20.62 -27.34 14.26
N ASN A 601 19.88 -28.29 14.86
CA ASN A 601 20.52 -29.27 15.74
C ASN A 601 21.52 -30.18 15.03
N ALA A 602 21.37 -30.39 13.72
CA ALA A 602 22.28 -31.16 12.88
C ALA A 602 23.47 -30.35 12.33
N GLU A 603 23.51 -29.03 12.51
CA GLU A 603 24.66 -28.22 12.09
C GLU A 603 25.86 -28.43 13.03
N ASP A 604 27.01 -28.77 12.45
CA ASP A 604 28.28 -29.01 13.15
C ASP A 604 29.33 -27.91 12.91
N GLY A 605 29.00 -26.90 12.09
CA GLY A 605 29.92 -25.86 11.65
C GLY A 605 30.70 -26.18 10.37
N SER A 606 30.48 -27.34 9.74
CA SER A 606 31.15 -27.74 8.49
C SER A 606 30.43 -27.23 7.23
N ARG A 607 29.11 -27.04 7.28
CA ARG A 607 28.31 -26.60 6.13
C ARG A 607 28.62 -25.16 5.75
N GLU A 608 28.83 -24.92 4.47
CA GLU A 608 29.08 -23.60 3.91
C GLU A 608 27.88 -23.11 3.06
N LEU A 609 27.68 -21.79 3.05
CA LEU A 609 26.74 -21.08 2.18
C LEU A 609 27.48 -19.97 1.44
N SER A 610 27.09 -19.76 0.18
CA SER A 610 27.58 -18.70 -0.69
C SER A 610 26.65 -17.48 -0.70
N GLY A 611 27.17 -16.37 -1.20
CA GLY A 611 26.41 -15.18 -1.56
C GLY A 611 27.33 -14.14 -2.17
N GLU A 612 26.80 -12.97 -2.50
CA GLU A 612 27.59 -11.84 -2.96
C GLU A 612 27.08 -10.52 -2.37
N TRP A 613 28.03 -9.67 -1.97
CA TRP A 613 27.77 -8.27 -1.71
C TRP A 613 27.71 -7.50 -3.02
N ILE A 614 26.68 -6.67 -3.19
CA ILE A 614 26.52 -5.71 -4.28
C ILE A 614 26.49 -4.29 -3.69
N VAL A 615 27.34 -3.41 -4.21
CA VAL A 615 27.37 -1.97 -3.86
C VAL A 615 27.56 -1.13 -5.11
N GLY A 616 26.64 -0.20 -5.40
CA GLY A 616 26.78 0.74 -6.52
C GLY A 616 28.00 1.66 -6.39
N LYS A 617 28.67 2.01 -7.51
CA LYS A 617 29.93 2.79 -7.56
C LYS A 617 29.90 4.04 -6.69
N ARG A 618 28.85 4.87 -6.83
CA ARG A 618 28.66 6.12 -6.06
C ARG A 618 28.50 5.87 -4.56
N THR A 619 27.73 4.85 -4.19
CA THR A 619 27.53 4.42 -2.81
C THR A 619 28.86 3.98 -2.20
N TRP A 620 29.62 3.11 -2.87
CA TRP A 620 30.95 2.69 -2.39
C TRP A 620 31.94 3.85 -2.28
N GLN A 621 32.02 4.73 -3.29
CA GLN A 621 32.90 5.91 -3.25
C GLN A 621 32.59 6.82 -2.05
N ARG A 622 31.30 7.03 -1.74
CA ARG A 622 30.85 7.74 -0.53
C ARG A 622 31.31 7.02 0.75
N LEU A 623 30.99 5.73 0.88
CA LEU A 623 31.34 4.91 2.04
C LEU A 623 32.83 4.93 2.34
N GLN A 624 33.66 4.75 1.31
CA GLN A 624 35.12 4.83 1.40
C GLN A 624 35.62 6.21 1.85
N HIS A 625 34.99 7.30 1.41
CA HIS A 625 35.33 8.64 1.85
C HIS A 625 34.99 8.86 3.34
N GLU A 626 33.77 8.50 3.76
CA GLU A 626 33.33 8.58 5.15
C GLU A 626 34.18 7.69 6.08
N TRP A 627 34.54 6.48 5.65
CA TRP A 627 35.43 5.55 6.34
C TRP A 627 36.85 6.10 6.52
N LYS A 628 37.44 6.65 5.46
CA LYS A 628 38.80 7.27 5.50
C LYS A 628 38.82 8.51 6.41
N ALA A 629 37.77 9.34 6.36
CA ALA A 629 37.61 10.47 7.28
C ALA A 629 37.48 10.01 8.75
N SER A 630 36.65 8.99 9.01
CA SER A 630 36.47 8.36 10.34
C SER A 630 37.79 7.83 10.91
N LYS A 631 38.58 7.09 10.12
CA LYS A 631 39.91 6.61 10.57
C LYS A 631 40.93 7.75 10.76
N LYS A 632 40.94 8.79 9.92
CA LYS A 632 41.83 9.95 10.09
C LYS A 632 41.51 10.75 11.36
N ALA A 633 40.23 10.96 11.68
CA ALA A 633 39.83 11.64 12.90
C ALA A 633 40.29 10.88 14.15
N LYS A 634 40.04 9.57 14.22
CA LYS A 634 40.51 8.69 15.30
C LYS A 634 42.03 8.72 15.49
N LEU A 635 42.80 8.77 14.39
CA LEU A 635 44.26 8.75 14.43
C LEU A 635 44.91 10.07 14.90
N HIS A 636 44.16 11.19 14.88
CA HIS A 636 44.70 12.51 15.24
C HIS A 636 44.19 13.06 16.58
N GLY A 637 43.36 12.31 17.32
CA GLY A 637 42.88 12.68 18.66
C GLY A 637 41.96 13.90 18.71
N CYS A 638 41.59 14.47 17.57
CA CYS A 638 40.68 15.61 17.47
C CYS A 638 39.23 15.13 17.48
N GLU A 639 38.45 15.52 18.50
CA GLU A 639 36.99 15.48 18.38
C GLU A 639 36.54 16.41 17.24
N PRO A 640 35.65 15.96 16.34
CA PRO A 640 35.29 16.71 15.14
C PRO A 640 34.39 17.90 15.46
N LYS A 641 35.00 19.08 15.65
CA LYS A 641 34.29 20.36 15.66
C LYS A 641 33.63 20.56 14.30
N SER A 642 32.32 20.38 14.26
CA SER A 642 31.47 20.14 13.08
C SER A 642 31.69 18.76 12.45
N HIS A 643 30.67 17.90 12.55
CA HIS A 643 30.59 16.65 11.83
C HIS A 643 30.07 16.90 10.40
N PRO A 644 30.65 16.30 9.34
CA PRO A 644 29.79 15.77 8.28
C PRO A 644 28.91 14.70 8.94
N LEU A 645 27.59 14.90 8.91
CA LEU A 645 26.61 14.01 9.56
C LEU A 645 26.81 12.58 9.06
N LYS A 646 27.35 11.69 9.91
CA LYS A 646 27.43 10.25 9.65
C LYS A 646 26.01 9.79 9.30
N ARG A 647 25.80 9.30 8.08
CA ARG A 647 24.45 8.90 7.68
C ARG A 647 24.02 7.65 8.44
N LYS A 648 22.74 7.60 8.79
CA LYS A 648 22.07 6.37 9.22
C LYS A 648 21.98 5.48 7.98
N GLU A 649 22.41 4.23 8.08
CA GLU A 649 22.58 3.35 6.92
C GLU A 649 21.61 2.16 6.97
N ARG A 650 21.29 1.62 5.79
CA ARG A 650 20.51 0.39 5.63
C ARG A 650 21.34 -0.66 4.90
N VAL A 651 21.06 -1.92 5.20
CA VAL A 651 21.66 -3.09 4.56
C VAL A 651 20.52 -4.00 4.07
N VAL A 652 20.59 -4.45 2.83
CA VAL A 652 19.54 -5.31 2.25
C VAL A 652 19.98 -6.76 2.29
N LEU A 653 19.19 -7.65 2.88
CA LEU A 653 19.28 -9.10 2.67
C LEU A 653 18.38 -9.46 1.50
N TYR A 654 18.95 -9.91 0.39
CA TYR A 654 18.20 -10.26 -0.82
C TYR A 654 18.09 -11.79 -1.00
N LEU A 655 16.85 -12.26 -1.15
CA LEU A 655 16.50 -13.65 -1.41
C LEU A 655 15.96 -13.75 -2.84
N HIS A 656 16.64 -14.51 -3.69
CA HIS A 656 16.38 -14.50 -5.13
C HIS A 656 15.21 -15.38 -5.57
N GLY A 657 14.55 -15.00 -6.67
CA GLY A 657 13.51 -15.80 -7.32
C GLY A 657 14.03 -17.06 -8.02
N GLY A 658 13.13 -17.73 -8.75
CA GLY A 658 13.43 -19.00 -9.44
C GLY A 658 12.66 -20.22 -8.95
N ALA A 659 11.44 -20.03 -8.42
CA ALA A 659 10.54 -21.12 -8.02
C ALA A 659 11.18 -22.16 -7.07
N TYR A 660 12.09 -21.71 -6.20
CA TYR A 660 12.93 -22.50 -5.29
C TYR A 660 13.87 -23.55 -5.94
N TYR A 661 13.94 -23.64 -7.28
CA TYR A 661 14.79 -24.63 -7.98
C TYR A 661 15.72 -24.08 -9.07
N LEU A 662 15.59 -22.80 -9.45
CA LEU A 662 16.37 -22.12 -10.50
C LEU A 662 17.19 -20.95 -9.96
N PHE A 663 18.07 -20.45 -10.84
CA PHE A 663 18.85 -19.21 -10.69
C PHE A 663 19.85 -19.20 -9.52
N SER A 664 20.48 -18.05 -9.33
CA SER A 664 21.44 -17.73 -8.27
C SER A 664 21.53 -16.20 -8.09
N PRO A 665 22.23 -15.68 -7.06
CA PRO A 665 22.49 -14.24 -6.91
C PRO A 665 23.04 -13.56 -8.17
N ALA A 666 24.01 -14.18 -8.85
CA ALA A 666 24.66 -13.61 -10.02
C ALA A 666 23.68 -13.38 -11.20
N THR A 667 22.70 -14.28 -11.39
CA THR A 667 21.65 -14.09 -12.40
C THR A 667 20.64 -13.00 -12.04
N HIS A 668 20.52 -12.65 -10.76
CA HIS A 668 19.59 -11.61 -10.27
C HIS A 668 20.20 -10.20 -10.23
N ARG A 669 21.43 -10.01 -10.72
CA ARG A 669 22.08 -8.69 -10.80
C ARG A 669 21.33 -7.66 -11.63
N MET A 670 20.46 -8.09 -12.55
CA MET A 670 19.49 -7.22 -13.23
C MET A 670 18.55 -6.48 -12.26
N ILE A 671 18.30 -7.05 -11.07
CA ILE A 671 17.46 -6.47 -10.01
C ILE A 671 18.33 -5.93 -8.87
N THR A 672 19.32 -6.69 -8.39
CA THR A 672 20.08 -6.32 -7.19
C THR A 672 21.00 -5.13 -7.38
N ILE A 673 21.58 -4.92 -8.58
CA ILE A 673 22.40 -3.73 -8.87
C ILE A 673 21.52 -2.46 -8.92
N PRO A 674 20.41 -2.39 -9.69
CA PRO A 674 19.51 -1.24 -9.64
C PRO A 674 18.92 -1.00 -8.24
N LEU A 675 18.57 -2.05 -7.49
CA LEU A 675 18.04 -1.92 -6.13
C LEU A 675 19.08 -1.33 -5.17
N SER A 676 20.32 -1.84 -5.14
CA SER A 676 21.42 -1.26 -4.33
C SER A 676 21.65 0.22 -4.68
N LYS A 677 21.71 0.55 -5.98
CA LYS A 677 21.88 1.93 -6.45
C LYS A 677 20.70 2.85 -6.09
N ALA A 678 19.47 2.36 -6.15
CA ALA A 678 18.27 3.15 -5.84
C ALA A 678 18.14 3.41 -4.34
N LEU A 679 18.40 2.39 -3.52
CA LEU A 679 18.36 2.49 -2.06
C LEU A 679 19.59 3.19 -1.45
N ASP A 680 20.66 3.37 -2.22
CA ASP A 680 21.96 3.91 -1.78
C ASP A 680 22.56 3.11 -0.61
N ALA A 681 22.45 1.78 -0.72
CA ALA A 681 22.64 0.78 0.33
C ALA A 681 23.51 -0.40 -0.11
N ARG A 682 24.21 -1.03 0.85
CA ARG A 682 24.87 -2.34 0.67
C ARG A 682 23.80 -3.43 0.58
N LEU A 683 23.90 -4.35 -0.37
CA LEU A 683 22.97 -5.47 -0.54
C LEU A 683 23.74 -6.79 -0.52
N PHE A 684 23.34 -7.74 0.31
CA PHE A 684 23.86 -9.11 0.31
C PHE A 684 22.82 -10.05 -0.30
N ALA A 685 23.14 -10.65 -1.44
CA ALA A 685 22.30 -11.65 -2.09
C ALA A 685 22.81 -13.04 -1.76
N VAL A 686 22.01 -13.84 -1.04
CA VAL A 686 22.40 -15.19 -0.60
C VAL A 686 22.09 -16.26 -1.64
N ASP A 687 23.04 -17.16 -1.84
CA ASP A 687 22.96 -18.34 -2.70
C ASP A 687 22.38 -19.50 -1.87
N TYR A 688 21.07 -19.41 -1.57
CA TYR A 688 20.38 -20.40 -0.74
C TYR A 688 20.25 -21.73 -1.49
N ARG A 689 20.35 -22.87 -0.78
CA ARG A 689 20.36 -24.17 -1.45
C ARG A 689 19.01 -24.46 -2.09
N LEU A 690 19.04 -24.94 -3.33
CA LEU A 690 17.86 -25.12 -4.17
C LEU A 690 17.25 -26.52 -4.04
N ALA A 691 15.94 -26.60 -4.29
CA ALA A 691 15.21 -27.85 -4.49
C ALA A 691 15.47 -28.42 -5.90
N PRO A 692 15.34 -29.74 -6.14
CA PRO A 692 14.89 -30.78 -5.22
C PRO A 692 15.96 -31.29 -4.24
N GLU A 693 17.21 -30.84 -4.33
CA GLU A 693 18.31 -31.29 -3.46
C GLU A 693 18.15 -30.79 -2.02
N THR A 694 17.68 -29.56 -1.84
CA THR A 694 17.30 -28.98 -0.53
C THR A 694 15.84 -28.53 -0.57
N ARG A 695 14.95 -29.38 -0.04
CA ARG A 695 13.49 -29.18 0.03
C ARG A 695 13.10 -28.32 1.24
N PHE A 696 11.86 -27.81 1.27
CA PHE A 696 11.28 -27.16 2.44
C PHE A 696 11.46 -28.01 3.73
N PRO A 697 11.89 -27.44 4.88
CA PRO A 697 12.18 -26.03 5.16
C PRO A 697 13.65 -25.61 4.94
N GLY A 698 14.47 -26.39 4.23
CA GLY A 698 15.90 -26.14 4.04
C GLY A 698 16.27 -24.74 3.50
N PRO A 699 15.58 -24.18 2.50
CA PRO A 699 15.86 -22.82 2.02
C PRO A 699 15.52 -21.74 3.06
N LEU A 700 14.51 -21.98 3.91
CA LEU A 700 14.20 -21.11 5.05
C LEU A 700 15.32 -21.19 6.10
N HIS A 701 15.88 -22.38 6.34
CA HIS A 701 17.05 -22.53 7.20
C HIS A 701 18.21 -21.67 6.72
N ASP A 702 18.50 -21.66 5.41
CA ASP A 702 19.59 -20.87 4.84
C ASP A 702 19.35 -19.36 4.93
N ALA A 703 18.11 -18.91 4.69
CA ALA A 703 17.70 -17.53 4.87
C ALA A 703 17.84 -17.08 6.35
N VAL A 704 17.40 -17.90 7.29
CA VAL A 704 17.51 -17.65 8.74
C VAL A 704 18.99 -17.66 9.19
N SER A 705 19.79 -18.64 8.76
CA SER A 705 21.24 -18.69 9.05
C SER A 705 21.96 -17.43 8.56
N THR A 706 21.54 -16.88 7.42
CA THR A 706 22.10 -15.65 6.84
C THR A 706 21.67 -14.41 7.60
N TYR A 707 20.40 -14.32 8.00
CA TYR A 707 19.92 -13.22 8.85
C TYR A 707 20.67 -13.18 10.18
N PHE A 708 20.84 -14.33 10.85
CA PHE A 708 21.63 -14.39 12.08
C PHE A 708 23.11 -14.09 11.86
N ARG A 709 23.71 -14.50 10.73
CA ARG A 709 25.07 -14.07 10.37
C ARG A 709 25.18 -12.54 10.34
N MET A 710 24.22 -11.86 9.73
CA MET A 710 24.23 -10.39 9.61
C MET A 710 24.17 -9.69 10.97
N ILE A 711 23.34 -10.17 11.91
CA ILE A 711 23.20 -9.54 13.24
C ILE A 711 24.29 -10.00 14.24
N ASP A 712 24.64 -11.28 14.27
CA ASP A 712 25.55 -11.85 15.27
C ASP A 712 27.03 -11.78 14.84
N ASP A 713 27.33 -12.14 13.59
CA ASP A 713 28.72 -12.28 13.11
C ASP A 713 29.24 -10.96 12.50
N LEU A 714 28.37 -10.16 11.86
CA LEU A 714 28.70 -8.85 11.26
C LEU A 714 28.17 -7.66 12.08
N HIS A 715 27.53 -7.90 13.22
CA HIS A 715 27.06 -6.88 14.16
C HIS A 715 26.13 -5.80 13.56
N ILE A 716 25.37 -6.13 12.51
CA ILE A 716 24.42 -5.22 11.87
C ILE A 716 23.16 -5.17 12.72
N ALA A 717 22.79 -4.00 13.22
CA ALA A 717 21.56 -3.82 14.00
C ALA A 717 20.32 -4.30 13.21
N PRO A 718 19.43 -5.14 13.80
CA PRO A 718 18.23 -5.68 13.12
C PRO A 718 17.39 -4.63 12.38
N GLU A 719 17.19 -3.46 12.99
CA GLU A 719 16.44 -2.33 12.45
C GLU A 719 17.10 -1.67 11.21
N ASN A 720 18.39 -1.88 10.99
CA ASN A 720 19.11 -1.44 9.80
C ASN A 720 18.97 -2.43 8.64
N ILE A 721 18.55 -3.68 8.90
CA ILE A 721 18.35 -4.70 7.86
C ILE A 721 16.98 -4.53 7.20
N ILE A 722 16.96 -4.58 5.88
CA ILE A 722 15.74 -4.69 5.06
C ILE A 722 15.79 -6.06 4.39
N VAL A 723 14.74 -6.87 4.49
CA VAL A 723 14.66 -8.13 3.75
C VAL A 723 13.96 -7.87 2.42
N ALA A 724 14.57 -8.27 1.32
CA ALA A 724 14.03 -8.12 -0.01
C ALA A 724 14.04 -9.44 -0.78
N GLY A 725 13.14 -9.60 -1.74
CA GLY A 725 13.17 -10.74 -2.63
C GLY A 725 12.09 -10.72 -3.69
N ASP A 726 12.33 -11.44 -4.78
CA ASP A 726 11.43 -11.56 -5.91
C ASP A 726 10.85 -12.98 -6.05
N SER A 727 9.64 -13.13 -6.59
CA SER A 727 9.05 -14.44 -6.87
C SER A 727 9.03 -15.36 -5.62
N ALA A 728 9.52 -16.59 -5.75
CA ALA A 728 9.79 -17.52 -4.64
C ALA A 728 10.72 -16.94 -3.55
N GLY A 729 11.68 -16.08 -3.91
CA GLY A 729 12.53 -15.36 -2.96
C GLY A 729 11.76 -14.30 -2.18
N GLY A 730 10.74 -13.68 -2.78
CA GLY A 730 9.77 -12.82 -2.09
C GLY A 730 8.88 -13.60 -1.12
N GLY A 731 8.43 -14.81 -1.51
CA GLY A 731 7.79 -15.76 -0.59
C GLY A 731 8.70 -16.16 0.57
N LEU A 732 9.97 -16.45 0.29
CA LEU A 732 10.98 -16.80 1.28
C LEU A 732 11.32 -15.64 2.23
N ALA A 733 11.34 -14.41 1.73
CA ALA A 733 11.51 -13.19 2.52
C ALA A 733 10.37 -13.00 3.52
N LEU A 734 9.13 -13.20 3.09
CA LEU A 734 7.97 -13.14 3.97
C LEU A 734 7.98 -14.30 4.98
N ALA A 735 8.29 -15.52 4.55
CA ALA A 735 8.44 -16.68 5.43
C ALA A 735 9.55 -16.50 6.48
N LEU A 736 10.67 -15.85 6.14
CA LEU A 736 11.73 -15.47 7.06
C LEU A 736 11.22 -14.49 8.12
N MET A 737 10.54 -13.41 7.72
CA MET A 737 10.01 -12.41 8.67
C MET A 737 8.92 -13.00 9.59
N MET A 738 8.06 -13.87 9.05
CA MET A 738 7.10 -14.64 9.84
C MET A 738 7.80 -15.57 10.83
N TYR A 739 8.76 -16.38 10.39
CA TYR A 739 9.51 -17.28 11.27
C TYR A 739 10.24 -16.52 12.38
N LEU A 740 10.84 -15.37 12.10
CA LEU A 740 11.51 -14.54 13.12
C LEU A 740 10.52 -14.06 14.19
N ARG A 741 9.35 -13.52 13.78
CA ARG A 741 8.27 -13.12 14.70
C ARG A 741 7.75 -14.31 15.50
N ASP A 742 7.35 -15.39 14.83
CA ASP A 742 6.68 -16.57 15.40
C ASP A 742 7.57 -17.39 16.35
N ASN A 743 8.83 -16.98 16.49
CA ASN A 743 9.81 -17.57 17.38
C ASN A 743 10.53 -16.51 18.23
N ASP A 744 9.96 -15.32 18.43
CA ASP A 744 10.48 -14.26 19.32
C ASP A 744 11.94 -13.87 19.04
N TYR A 745 12.29 -13.70 17.77
CA TYR A 745 13.61 -13.21 17.34
C TYR A 745 13.53 -11.74 16.87
N PRO A 746 14.65 -10.99 16.89
CA PRO A 746 14.69 -9.63 16.36
C PRO A 746 14.21 -9.58 14.90
N LEU A 747 13.36 -8.60 14.61
CA LEU A 747 12.80 -8.39 13.27
C LEU A 747 13.61 -7.37 12.47
N PRO A 748 13.65 -7.50 11.13
CA PRO A 748 14.21 -6.47 10.26
C PRO A 748 13.42 -5.15 10.35
N GLY A 749 14.03 -4.07 9.87
CA GLY A 749 13.40 -2.75 9.78
C GLY A 749 12.24 -2.65 8.78
N GLY A 750 12.16 -3.56 7.80
CA GLY A 750 11.11 -3.58 6.79
C GLY A 750 11.33 -4.66 5.71
N GLY A 751 10.32 -4.86 4.87
CA GLY A 751 10.33 -5.82 3.75
C GLY A 751 10.10 -5.17 2.38
N ILE A 752 10.72 -5.71 1.32
CA ILE A 752 10.48 -5.32 -0.09
C ILE A 752 10.25 -6.59 -0.93
N LEU A 753 8.99 -6.85 -1.29
CA LEU A 753 8.55 -8.04 -1.98
C LEU A 753 8.18 -7.72 -3.43
N MET A 754 8.83 -8.37 -4.40
CA MET A 754 8.62 -8.15 -5.84
C MET A 754 7.97 -9.37 -6.49
N SER A 755 6.72 -9.25 -6.94
CA SER A 755 5.92 -10.36 -7.46
C SER A 755 5.97 -11.61 -6.55
N PRO A 756 5.76 -11.52 -5.22
CA PRO A 756 6.06 -12.62 -4.31
C PRO A 756 5.10 -13.80 -4.48
N TRP A 757 5.64 -15.01 -4.63
CA TRP A 757 4.83 -16.23 -4.70
C TRP A 757 4.52 -16.72 -3.28
N VAL A 758 3.23 -16.78 -2.92
CA VAL A 758 2.77 -16.97 -1.54
C VAL A 758 1.68 -18.02 -1.37
N ASP A 759 1.07 -18.49 -2.46
CA ASP A 759 0.13 -19.61 -2.52
C ASP A 759 0.64 -20.77 -3.40
N LEU A 760 1.23 -21.80 -2.78
CA LEU A 760 1.60 -23.02 -3.48
C LEU A 760 0.39 -23.91 -3.85
N THR A 761 -0.84 -23.58 -3.41
CA THR A 761 -2.06 -24.27 -3.88
C THR A 761 -2.54 -23.76 -5.26
N MET A 762 -1.98 -22.64 -5.76
CA MET A 762 -2.36 -21.99 -7.02
C MET A 762 -3.87 -21.74 -7.14
N SER A 763 -4.50 -21.34 -6.03
CA SER A 763 -5.97 -21.28 -5.89
C SER A 763 -6.62 -20.04 -6.50
N CYS A 764 -5.88 -18.94 -6.65
CA CYS A 764 -6.39 -17.67 -7.17
C CYS A 764 -6.53 -17.65 -8.70
N ASP A 765 -7.46 -16.85 -9.22
CA ASP A 765 -7.93 -16.92 -10.62
C ASP A 765 -6.95 -16.34 -11.66
N SER A 766 -6.10 -15.39 -11.26
CA SER A 766 -5.03 -14.85 -12.11
C SER A 766 -4.10 -15.93 -12.68
N TRP A 767 -3.96 -17.10 -12.02
CA TRP A 767 -3.25 -18.26 -12.55
C TRP A 767 -3.83 -18.79 -13.87
N GLU A 768 -5.10 -18.56 -14.17
CA GLU A 768 -5.70 -18.85 -15.48
C GLU A 768 -5.89 -17.56 -16.31
N SER A 769 -6.45 -16.49 -15.73
CA SER A 769 -6.81 -15.28 -16.49
C SER A 769 -5.60 -14.60 -17.14
N ASN A 770 -4.45 -14.63 -16.45
CA ASN A 770 -3.21 -13.97 -16.88
C ASN A 770 -2.19 -14.94 -17.50
N ALA A 771 -2.45 -16.25 -17.56
CA ALA A 771 -1.52 -17.25 -18.11
C ALA A 771 -1.12 -17.00 -19.58
N GLN A 772 -1.93 -16.25 -20.33
CA GLN A 772 -1.59 -15.83 -21.69
C GLN A 772 -0.70 -14.57 -21.75
N PHE A 773 -0.72 -13.72 -20.72
CA PHE A 773 0.04 -12.46 -20.68
C PHE A 773 1.36 -12.56 -19.91
N ASP A 774 1.55 -13.62 -19.13
CA ASP A 774 2.69 -13.74 -18.23
C ASP A 774 3.86 -14.55 -18.84
N ILE A 775 5.05 -14.40 -18.24
CA ILE A 775 6.28 -15.11 -18.60
C ILE A 775 6.48 -16.42 -17.82
N VAL A 776 5.78 -16.63 -16.70
CA VAL A 776 5.89 -17.86 -15.92
C VAL A 776 5.12 -18.99 -16.62
N PRO A 777 5.76 -20.12 -16.98
CA PRO A 777 5.03 -21.24 -17.59
C PRO A 777 4.17 -21.95 -16.53
N MET A 778 2.85 -22.02 -16.76
CA MET A 778 1.92 -22.74 -15.88
C MET A 778 2.42 -24.17 -15.56
N PRO A 779 2.64 -24.52 -14.28
CA PRO A 779 3.01 -25.87 -13.86
C PRO A 779 2.03 -26.94 -14.34
N GLN A 780 2.51 -28.16 -14.56
CA GLN A 780 1.68 -29.30 -14.96
C GLN A 780 1.66 -30.36 -13.83
N PRO A 781 0.50 -30.91 -13.43
CA PRO A 781 0.43 -31.96 -12.41
C PRO A 781 1.21 -33.23 -12.82
N GLY A 782 1.98 -33.79 -11.88
CA GLY A 782 2.79 -35.00 -12.10
C GLY A 782 4.02 -34.80 -13.00
N ASP A 783 4.36 -33.57 -13.37
CA ASP A 783 5.57 -33.27 -14.16
C ASP A 783 6.84 -33.25 -13.29
N HIS A 784 7.98 -33.69 -13.83
CA HIS A 784 9.26 -33.71 -13.12
C HIS A 784 9.85 -32.31 -12.91
N MET A 785 9.41 -31.31 -13.69
CA MET A 785 9.79 -29.90 -13.54
C MET A 785 8.80 -29.10 -12.68
N ASN A 786 7.79 -29.75 -12.07
CA ASN A 786 6.79 -29.05 -11.26
C ASN A 786 7.44 -28.43 -10.00
N PRO A 787 7.46 -27.09 -9.85
CA PRO A 787 8.19 -26.42 -8.76
C PRO A 787 7.72 -26.84 -7.37
N ILE A 788 6.40 -27.02 -7.19
CA ILE A 788 5.79 -27.32 -5.90
C ILE A 788 6.20 -28.73 -5.46
N ALA A 789 6.14 -29.71 -6.37
CA ALA A 789 6.57 -31.08 -6.10
C ALA A 789 8.09 -31.18 -5.87
N CYS A 790 8.90 -30.42 -6.62
CA CYS A 790 10.34 -30.32 -6.39
C CYS A 790 10.65 -29.75 -4.99
N TYR A 791 9.99 -28.67 -4.59
CA TYR A 791 10.22 -27.94 -3.34
C TYR A 791 9.71 -28.66 -2.10
N LEU A 792 8.54 -29.30 -2.17
CA LEU A 792 7.88 -29.94 -1.02
C LEU A 792 8.10 -31.46 -0.95
N GLY A 793 8.41 -32.12 -2.06
CA GLY A 793 8.72 -33.55 -2.14
C GLY A 793 7.53 -34.49 -2.00
N GLU A 794 7.81 -35.76 -1.68
CA GLU A 794 6.85 -36.89 -1.70
C GLU A 794 5.73 -36.82 -0.64
N HIS A 795 5.73 -35.79 0.23
CA HIS A 795 4.71 -35.53 1.24
C HIS A 795 4.19 -34.09 1.16
N MET A 796 4.10 -33.56 -0.07
CA MET A 796 3.72 -32.18 -0.33
C MET A 796 2.33 -31.80 0.21
N GLU A 797 1.40 -32.76 0.37
CA GLU A 797 0.10 -32.53 1.00
C GLU A 797 0.20 -32.04 2.45
N LYS A 798 1.28 -32.37 3.16
CA LYS A 798 1.53 -31.92 4.53
C LYS A 798 1.94 -30.43 4.59
N TYR A 799 2.54 -29.92 3.52
CA TYR A 799 3.19 -28.61 3.52
C TYR A 799 2.53 -27.57 2.59
N LEU A 800 1.58 -27.97 1.75
CA LEU A 800 0.96 -27.12 0.72
C LEU A 800 0.26 -25.86 1.29
N THR A 801 -0.29 -25.94 2.50
CA THR A 801 -0.89 -24.81 3.24
C THR A 801 -0.12 -24.46 4.51
N HIS A 802 1.16 -24.86 4.61
CA HIS A 802 1.99 -24.57 5.76
C HIS A 802 2.53 -23.13 5.69
N PRO A 803 2.40 -22.29 6.75
CA PRO A 803 2.69 -20.85 6.70
C PRO A 803 4.07 -20.45 6.18
N TYR A 804 5.12 -21.23 6.43
CA TYR A 804 6.46 -20.89 5.90
C TYR A 804 6.76 -21.47 4.50
N ALA A 805 5.81 -22.19 3.89
CA ALA A 805 5.91 -22.71 2.52
C ALA A 805 4.93 -21.98 1.59
N SER A 806 3.71 -21.74 2.06
CA SER A 806 2.70 -20.86 1.47
C SER A 806 2.35 -19.74 2.46
N PRO A 807 3.13 -18.63 2.50
CA PRO A 807 2.90 -17.48 3.37
C PRO A 807 1.47 -16.95 3.45
N LEU A 808 0.67 -17.08 2.39
CA LEU A 808 -0.71 -16.60 2.37
C LEU A 808 -1.60 -17.23 3.46
N PHE A 809 -1.27 -18.45 3.92
CA PHE A 809 -2.00 -19.18 4.97
C PHE A 809 -1.51 -18.85 6.40
N GLY A 810 -0.53 -17.96 6.56
CA GLY A 810 0.01 -17.58 7.87
C GLY A 810 -0.71 -16.42 8.57
N ASN A 811 -0.35 -16.16 9.83
CA ASN A 811 -0.70 -14.91 10.49
C ASN A 811 0.28 -13.80 10.04
N PHE A 812 -0.19 -12.56 9.92
CA PHE A 812 0.62 -11.39 9.55
C PHE A 812 0.74 -10.32 10.65
N THR A 813 -0.03 -10.42 11.76
CA THR A 813 0.06 -9.48 12.88
C THR A 813 1.51 -9.36 13.38
N GLY A 814 1.97 -8.14 13.69
CA GLY A 814 3.31 -7.90 14.23
C GLY A 814 4.48 -8.04 13.23
N LEU A 815 4.22 -8.20 11.92
CA LEU A 815 5.27 -8.07 10.90
C LEU A 815 5.73 -6.60 10.76
N PRO A 816 6.99 -6.35 10.33
CA PRO A 816 7.47 -5.01 10.02
C PRO A 816 6.83 -4.49 8.70
N PRO A 817 6.90 -3.17 8.41
CA PRO A 817 6.32 -2.58 7.21
C PRO A 817 6.77 -3.25 5.91
N LEU A 818 5.85 -3.46 4.96
CA LEU A 818 6.10 -4.16 3.71
C LEU A 818 5.77 -3.29 2.48
N LEU A 819 6.74 -3.14 1.57
CA LEU A 819 6.47 -2.80 0.18
C LEU A 819 6.20 -4.09 -0.60
N ILE A 820 5.10 -4.12 -1.35
CA ILE A 820 4.64 -5.28 -2.13
C ILE A 820 4.35 -4.78 -3.56
N GLN A 821 5.13 -5.20 -4.55
CA GLN A 821 4.98 -4.78 -5.94
C GLN A 821 4.56 -5.96 -6.82
N ALA A 822 3.65 -5.76 -7.78
CA ALA A 822 3.23 -6.78 -8.73
C ALA A 822 2.79 -6.18 -10.08
N GLY A 823 2.76 -7.01 -11.13
CA GLY A 823 2.18 -6.65 -12.41
C GLY A 823 0.70 -7.05 -12.52
N ASP A 824 -0.17 -6.19 -13.05
CA ASP A 824 -1.58 -6.57 -13.25
C ASP A 824 -1.76 -7.72 -14.27
N SER A 825 -0.75 -7.99 -15.10
CA SER A 825 -0.78 -9.05 -16.11
C SER A 825 0.04 -10.30 -15.73
N GLU A 826 0.44 -10.44 -14.47
CA GLU A 826 1.11 -11.65 -13.95
C GLU A 826 0.14 -12.67 -13.34
N GLN A 827 0.51 -13.96 -13.32
CA GLN A 827 -0.33 -15.02 -12.75
C GLN A 827 -0.51 -14.94 -11.23
N LEU A 828 0.42 -14.29 -10.52
CA LEU A 828 0.39 -14.15 -9.06
C LEU A 828 -0.41 -12.94 -8.56
N ARG A 829 -0.94 -12.08 -9.45
CA ARG A 829 -1.57 -10.80 -9.06
C ARG A 829 -2.58 -10.95 -7.92
N ASP A 830 -3.47 -11.92 -8.00
CA ASP A 830 -4.57 -12.06 -7.05
C ASP A 830 -4.08 -12.56 -5.67
N GLU A 831 -3.15 -13.51 -5.62
CA GLU A 831 -2.57 -13.97 -4.34
C GLU A 831 -1.72 -12.89 -3.65
N ILE A 832 -1.04 -12.04 -4.44
CA ILE A 832 -0.28 -10.88 -3.93
C ILE A 832 -1.24 -9.78 -3.43
N THR A 833 -2.35 -9.56 -4.14
CA THR A 833 -3.40 -8.61 -3.72
C THR A 833 -4.09 -9.10 -2.44
N LEU A 834 -4.32 -10.40 -2.31
CA LEU A 834 -4.91 -11.03 -1.12
C LEU A 834 -3.94 -11.04 0.07
N LEU A 835 -2.63 -11.20 -0.17
CA LEU A 835 -1.58 -10.96 0.82
C LEU A 835 -1.64 -9.52 1.35
N ALA A 836 -1.64 -8.52 0.46
CA ALA A 836 -1.70 -7.11 0.85
C ALA A 836 -2.98 -6.78 1.64
N HIS A 837 -4.12 -7.38 1.25
CA HIS A 837 -5.38 -7.29 1.98
C HIS A 837 -5.27 -7.86 3.40
N LYS A 838 -4.92 -9.15 3.51
CA LYS A 838 -4.88 -9.86 4.79
C LYS A 838 -3.81 -9.31 5.74
N ALA A 839 -2.68 -8.82 5.23
CA ALA A 839 -1.64 -8.19 6.06
C ALA A 839 -2.07 -6.81 6.58
N SER A 840 -2.74 -6.00 5.76
CA SER A 840 -3.31 -4.71 6.21
C SER A 840 -4.41 -4.91 7.25
N LEU A 841 -5.30 -5.91 7.07
CA LEU A 841 -6.29 -6.31 8.10
C LEU A 841 -5.63 -6.77 9.42
N ALA A 842 -4.42 -7.33 9.35
CA ALA A 842 -3.65 -7.75 10.53
C ALA A 842 -2.86 -6.60 11.20
N GLY A 843 -3.08 -5.35 10.78
CA GLY A 843 -2.44 -4.16 11.34
C GLY A 843 -1.02 -3.88 10.82
N VAL A 844 -0.57 -4.55 9.75
CA VAL A 844 0.75 -4.32 9.15
C VAL A 844 0.72 -3.06 8.29
N GLU A 845 1.76 -2.24 8.36
CA GLU A 845 1.97 -1.15 7.41
C GLU A 845 2.29 -1.70 6.02
N ILE A 846 1.35 -1.59 5.07
CA ILE A 846 1.52 -2.07 3.69
C ILE A 846 1.63 -0.91 2.72
N ARG A 847 2.54 -1.02 1.75
CA ARG A 847 2.50 -0.26 0.50
C ARG A 847 2.40 -1.26 -0.65
N HIS A 848 1.22 -1.38 -1.25
CA HIS A 848 0.95 -2.29 -2.36
C HIS A 848 0.99 -1.53 -3.69
N GLU A 849 1.67 -2.06 -4.71
CA GLU A 849 1.88 -1.36 -5.97
C GLU A 849 1.61 -2.28 -7.17
N LEU A 850 0.55 -1.98 -7.92
CA LEU A 850 0.14 -2.71 -9.11
C LEU A 850 0.55 -1.95 -10.37
N TYR A 851 1.36 -2.54 -11.21
CA TYR A 851 1.81 -1.95 -12.47
C TYR A 851 0.96 -2.49 -13.63
N GLU A 852 0.16 -1.62 -14.25
CA GLU A 852 -0.70 -1.96 -15.38
C GLU A 852 0.14 -2.50 -16.56
N ASP A 853 -0.41 -3.47 -17.29
CA ASP A 853 0.25 -4.24 -18.36
C ASP A 853 1.51 -5.06 -17.98
N MET A 854 2.05 -4.98 -16.76
CA MET A 854 3.30 -5.65 -16.39
C MET A 854 3.15 -7.15 -16.07
N VAL A 855 4.22 -7.91 -16.34
CA VAL A 855 4.36 -9.36 -16.15
C VAL A 855 5.07 -9.71 -14.83
N HIS A 856 5.18 -11.00 -14.49
CA HIS A 856 5.91 -11.46 -13.30
C HIS A 856 7.35 -10.95 -13.27
N VAL A 857 7.78 -10.39 -12.12
CA VAL A 857 9.13 -9.83 -11.88
C VAL A 857 9.58 -8.91 -13.02
N PHE A 858 8.69 -8.00 -13.44
CA PHE A 858 8.95 -7.02 -14.49
C PHE A 858 10.18 -6.14 -14.20
N GLN A 859 10.57 -6.01 -12.92
CA GLN A 859 11.77 -5.33 -12.45
C GLN A 859 13.06 -5.88 -13.08
N SER A 860 13.06 -7.13 -13.57
CA SER A 860 14.19 -7.76 -14.27
C SER A 860 14.43 -7.23 -15.70
N PHE A 861 13.46 -6.50 -16.28
CA PHE A 861 13.52 -6.04 -17.67
C PHE A 861 13.81 -4.53 -17.75
N PRO A 862 15.07 -4.10 -17.95
CA PRO A 862 15.45 -2.68 -17.94
C PRO A 862 14.90 -1.88 -19.14
N PHE A 863 14.33 -2.55 -20.15
CA PHE A 863 13.61 -1.90 -21.26
C PHE A 863 12.17 -1.53 -20.90
N LEU A 864 11.65 -1.95 -19.75
CA LEU A 864 10.35 -1.50 -19.22
C LEU A 864 10.57 -0.31 -18.29
N GLU A 865 9.97 0.84 -18.61
CA GLU A 865 10.09 2.02 -17.75
C GLU A 865 9.55 1.78 -16.33
N SER A 866 8.52 0.92 -16.21
CA SER A 866 7.97 0.45 -14.94
C SER A 866 9.03 -0.15 -14.01
N ALA A 867 10.05 -0.85 -14.52
CA ALA A 867 11.13 -1.38 -13.68
C ALA A 867 11.89 -0.24 -12.98
N GLY A 868 12.24 0.82 -13.71
CA GLY A 868 12.85 2.03 -13.14
C GLY A 868 11.92 2.71 -12.11
N ARG A 869 10.62 2.81 -12.41
CA ARG A 869 9.60 3.34 -11.48
C ARG A 869 9.51 2.50 -10.20
N ALA A 870 9.60 1.17 -10.29
CA ALA A 870 9.57 0.26 -9.15
C ALA A 870 10.80 0.40 -8.23
N PHE A 871 12.01 0.52 -8.77
CA PHE A 871 13.22 0.77 -7.97
C PHE A 871 13.19 2.17 -7.32
N LEU A 872 12.69 3.19 -8.02
CA LEU A 872 12.47 4.52 -7.44
C LEU A 872 11.42 4.48 -6.32
N SER A 873 10.37 3.68 -6.46
CA SER A 873 9.36 3.51 -5.42
C SER A 873 9.91 2.78 -4.19
N ALA A 874 10.75 1.75 -4.37
CA ALA A 874 11.51 1.12 -3.29
C ALA A 874 12.37 2.13 -2.53
N ARG A 875 13.04 3.06 -3.22
CA ARG A 875 13.76 4.18 -2.58
C ARG A 875 12.83 5.09 -1.77
N HIS A 876 11.65 5.42 -2.29
CA HIS A 876 10.67 6.23 -1.56
C HIS A 876 10.15 5.52 -0.32
N PHE A 877 9.87 4.21 -0.39
CA PHE A 877 9.51 3.42 0.78
C PHE A 877 10.63 3.44 1.86
N VAL A 878 11.87 3.13 1.48
CA VAL A 878 12.98 3.10 2.45
C VAL A 878 13.30 4.48 3.04
N ARG A 879 13.19 5.56 2.25
CA ARG A 879 13.51 6.92 2.70
C ARG A 879 12.37 7.61 3.45
N ASP A 880 11.14 7.51 2.93
CA ASP A 880 9.99 8.33 3.36
C ASP A 880 9.00 7.56 4.26
N TYR A 881 9.11 6.23 4.33
CA TYR A 881 8.23 5.33 5.09
C TYR A 881 8.98 4.73 6.27
N LEU A 882 10.02 3.90 6.02
CA LEU A 882 10.80 3.21 7.05
C LEU A 882 11.60 4.12 8.01
N CYS A 883 11.61 5.44 7.77
CA CYS A 883 12.26 6.43 8.62
C CYS A 883 11.30 7.17 9.58
N ARG A 884 10.00 6.83 9.59
CA ARG A 884 9.02 7.46 10.49
C ARG A 884 8.94 6.79 11.86
N ASP A 885 8.85 5.45 11.90
CA ASP A 885 8.55 4.71 13.14
C ASP A 885 9.74 3.98 13.76
N ARG A 886 10.88 3.87 13.07
CA ARG A 886 12.08 3.19 13.61
C ARG A 886 13.35 3.99 13.33
N ASP A 887 13.95 4.47 14.41
CA ASP A 887 15.12 5.36 14.33
C ASP A 887 16.42 4.58 14.09
N HIS A 888 16.57 4.10 12.86
CA HIS A 888 17.71 3.33 12.38
C HIS A 888 19.05 4.01 12.71
N LYS A 889 20.04 3.21 13.09
CA LYS A 889 21.28 3.69 13.71
C LYS A 889 22.37 3.91 12.65
N CYS A 890 23.35 4.75 12.96
CA CYS A 890 24.64 4.69 12.28
C CYS A 890 25.26 3.30 12.56
N LEU A 891 25.95 2.70 11.58
CA LEU A 891 26.65 1.43 11.83
C LEU A 891 27.68 1.60 12.95
N GLU A 892 27.70 0.64 13.89
CA GLU A 892 28.70 0.60 14.94
C GLU A 892 30.10 0.36 14.35
N GLY A 893 31.13 0.87 15.03
CA GLY A 893 32.50 0.83 14.50
C GLY A 893 33.06 -0.58 14.24
N LYS A 894 32.49 -1.64 14.82
CA LYS A 894 32.81 -3.03 14.48
C LYS A 894 32.14 -3.48 13.19
N ALA A 895 30.83 -3.27 13.06
CA ALA A 895 30.06 -3.63 11.87
C ALA A 895 30.56 -2.88 10.63
N GLU A 896 30.88 -1.59 10.80
CA GLU A 896 31.52 -0.75 9.78
C GLU A 896 32.88 -1.32 9.34
N GLU A 897 33.69 -1.84 10.27
CA GLU A 897 35.00 -2.45 9.97
C GLU A 897 34.88 -3.82 9.30
N GLN A 898 33.99 -4.69 9.80
CA GLN A 898 33.78 -6.03 9.27
C GLN A 898 33.19 -5.99 7.86
N LEU A 899 32.18 -5.15 7.62
CA LEU A 899 31.60 -4.96 6.29
C LEU A 899 32.63 -4.45 5.29
N GLU A 900 33.42 -3.44 5.64
CA GLU A 900 34.37 -2.89 4.67
C GLU A 900 35.54 -3.84 4.39
N HIS A 901 35.95 -4.68 5.36
CA HIS A 901 36.90 -5.78 5.12
C HIS A 901 36.31 -6.96 4.32
N GLU A 902 35.01 -7.23 4.45
CA GLU A 902 34.33 -8.29 3.70
C GLU A 902 33.99 -7.85 2.26
N ILE A 903 33.84 -6.55 2.02
CA ILE A 903 33.40 -5.99 0.73
C ILE A 903 34.58 -5.51 -0.13
N ASP A 904 35.55 -4.78 0.43
CA ASP A 904 36.75 -4.27 -0.26
C ASP A 904 37.92 -5.25 -0.08
N ASN A 905 37.83 -6.42 -0.73
CA ASN A 905 38.81 -7.52 -0.63
C ASN A 905 39.27 -8.06 -2.01
N LEU A 906 40.22 -8.99 -2.03
CA LEU A 906 40.85 -9.52 -3.25
C LEU A 906 39.90 -10.29 -4.21
N ASN A 907 38.71 -10.68 -3.76
CA ASN A 907 37.67 -11.32 -4.57
C ASN A 907 36.69 -10.30 -5.17
N ALA A 908 36.79 -9.02 -4.82
CA ALA A 908 35.89 -7.96 -5.28
C ALA A 908 36.05 -7.70 -6.79
N ARG A 909 34.94 -7.69 -7.51
CA ARG A 909 34.88 -7.52 -8.97
C ARG A 909 34.16 -6.22 -9.31
N VAL A 910 34.70 -5.45 -10.24
CA VAL A 910 34.03 -4.27 -10.81
C VAL A 910 33.22 -4.70 -12.03
N VAL A 911 31.91 -4.43 -12.01
CA VAL A 911 31.04 -4.51 -13.18
C VAL A 911 31.13 -3.20 -13.96
N GLN A 912 31.67 -3.26 -15.18
CA GLN A 912 31.97 -2.08 -16.00
C GLN A 912 30.79 -1.59 -16.85
N GLY A 913 30.98 -0.48 -17.59
CA GLY A 913 30.00 0.17 -18.47
C GLY A 913 29.35 -0.73 -19.53
N ASP A 914 30.03 -1.81 -19.92
CA ASP A 914 29.59 -2.81 -20.89
C ASP A 914 29.04 -4.11 -20.25
N GLY A 915 28.99 -4.16 -18.91
CA GLY A 915 28.59 -5.33 -18.14
C GLY A 915 29.72 -6.35 -17.88
N THR A 916 30.96 -6.09 -18.30
CA THR A 916 32.09 -7.00 -18.03
C THR A 916 32.53 -6.96 -16.57
N GLU A 917 32.94 -8.11 -16.03
CA GLU A 917 33.58 -8.21 -14.71
C GLU A 917 35.09 -8.06 -14.81
N THR A 918 35.67 -7.20 -13.97
CA THR A 918 37.13 -7.06 -13.84
C THR A 918 37.57 -7.22 -12.39
N GLY A 919 38.64 -7.99 -12.15
CA GLY A 919 39.19 -8.27 -10.80
C GLY A 919 39.94 -7.10 -10.16
N ALA A 920 39.90 -5.92 -10.76
CA ALA A 920 40.57 -4.70 -10.29
C ALA A 920 39.68 -3.94 -9.28
N GLY A 921 39.16 -4.64 -8.27
CA GLY A 921 38.09 -4.19 -7.35
C GLY A 921 38.25 -2.76 -6.81
N ARG A 922 39.49 -2.34 -6.54
CA ARG A 922 39.81 -1.02 -5.97
C ARG A 922 40.26 0.02 -6.99
N GLU A 923 40.83 -0.40 -8.12
CA GLU A 923 41.43 0.48 -9.12
C GLU A 923 40.37 0.93 -10.15
N GLY A 924 39.58 0.02 -10.72
CA GLY A 924 38.48 0.37 -11.66
C GLY A 924 37.31 1.14 -11.00
N MET A 925 37.24 1.12 -9.67
CA MET A 925 36.33 1.93 -8.86
C MET A 925 36.91 3.31 -8.49
N GLY A 926 38.24 3.42 -8.53
CA GLY A 926 39.03 4.53 -7.99
C GLY A 926 39.70 5.45 -9.02
N GLU A 927 39.69 5.10 -10.31
CA GLU A 927 40.07 6.05 -11.36
C GLU A 927 39.22 7.32 -11.28
N VAL A 928 39.91 8.46 -11.37
CA VAL A 928 39.36 9.80 -11.17
C VAL A 928 39.15 10.46 -12.52
N ASP A 929 37.96 11.01 -12.77
CA ASP A 929 37.73 11.97 -13.85
C ASP A 929 38.48 13.27 -13.56
N THR A 930 39.79 13.31 -13.81
CA THR A 930 40.62 14.53 -13.70
C THR A 930 40.45 15.45 -14.91
N SER A 931 39.23 15.64 -15.42
CA SER A 931 38.93 16.62 -16.50
C SER A 931 37.43 16.89 -16.79
N SER A 932 36.60 17.20 -15.79
CA SER A 932 35.49 18.17 -15.99
C SER A 932 34.94 18.76 -14.68
N ASP A 933 34.35 19.95 -14.81
CA ASP A 933 33.63 20.73 -13.80
C ASP A 933 34.33 20.95 -12.45
N SER A 934 35.20 21.97 -12.45
CA SER A 934 35.57 22.72 -11.26
C SER A 934 34.35 23.45 -10.67
N ASP A 935 33.74 22.90 -9.63
CA ASP A 935 32.75 23.60 -8.81
C ASP A 935 33.30 23.78 -7.39
N THR A 936 33.89 24.95 -7.13
CA THR A 936 34.45 25.29 -5.81
C THR A 936 33.30 25.48 -4.81
N VAL A 937 33.37 24.78 -3.68
CA VAL A 937 32.47 24.98 -2.53
C VAL A 937 32.39 26.47 -2.18
N PRO A 938 31.19 27.08 -2.10
CA PRO A 938 31.04 28.41 -1.52
C PRO A 938 31.38 28.34 -0.02
N PRO A 939 32.47 29.00 0.45
CA PRO A 939 32.76 29.05 1.88
C PRO A 939 31.75 29.98 2.58
N ALA A 940 31.60 29.81 3.89
CA ALA A 940 30.83 30.75 4.69
C ALA A 940 31.52 32.13 4.71
N THR A 941 30.80 33.18 4.30
CA THR A 941 31.26 34.56 4.39
C THR A 941 30.54 35.31 5.51
N GLU A 942 31.16 35.31 6.70
CA GLU A 942 31.09 36.50 7.55
C GLU A 942 32.27 37.43 7.22
N SER A 943 31.97 38.73 7.12
CA SER A 943 32.90 39.88 7.17
C SER A 943 34.11 40.00 6.21
N THR A 944 33.98 40.99 5.31
CA THR A 944 34.93 42.10 5.02
C THR A 944 36.15 41.98 4.07
N ALA A 945 36.27 43.04 3.25
CA ALA A 945 37.46 43.71 2.68
C ALA A 945 38.06 43.28 1.29
N ASP A 946 37.79 44.14 0.30
CA ASP A 946 38.72 44.86 -0.61
C ASP A 946 39.47 44.21 -1.81
N THR A 947 39.10 44.74 -3.01
CA THR A 947 39.91 45.16 -4.20
C THR A 947 40.67 44.17 -5.13
N ASP A 948 40.11 44.03 -6.35
CA ASP A 948 40.68 44.41 -7.68
C ASP A 948 41.71 43.58 -8.54
N VAL A 949 41.31 43.40 -9.82
CA VAL A 949 42.08 43.49 -11.11
C VAL A 949 42.86 42.28 -11.72
N ASP A 950 42.42 41.87 -12.94
CA ASP A 950 43.12 41.36 -14.18
C ASP A 950 44.26 40.28 -14.14
N SER A 951 44.57 39.45 -15.17
CA SER A 951 43.99 39.11 -16.51
C SER A 951 44.69 37.87 -17.18
N ASP A 952 44.01 37.21 -18.15
CA ASP A 952 44.51 36.58 -19.41
C ASP A 952 45.41 35.29 -19.55
N VAL A 953 44.84 34.27 -20.24
CA VAL A 953 45.28 33.64 -21.55
C VAL A 953 46.21 32.36 -21.68
N SER A 954 45.68 31.36 -22.44
CA SER A 954 46.27 30.38 -23.43
C SER A 954 46.97 29.00 -23.12
N THR A 955 46.31 27.91 -23.61
CA THR A 955 46.74 26.79 -24.55
C THR A 955 47.69 25.60 -24.22
N SER A 956 47.27 24.41 -24.72
CA SER A 956 48.03 23.23 -25.31
C SER A 956 49.00 22.38 -24.46
N GLU A 957 49.29 21.07 -24.70
CA GLU A 957 48.69 19.93 -25.48
C GLU A 957 49.35 18.57 -25.03
N ASP A 958 48.76 17.41 -25.41
CA ASP A 958 49.33 16.03 -25.55
C ASP A 958 49.77 15.10 -24.37
N GLU A 959 49.94 13.80 -24.70
CA GLU A 959 50.03 12.55 -23.90
C GLU A 959 51.27 11.67 -24.34
N PRO A 960 51.45 10.34 -24.04
CA PRO A 960 51.50 9.55 -22.77
C PRO A 960 52.74 8.58 -22.70
N SER A 961 52.89 7.69 -21.68
CA SER A 961 53.23 6.22 -21.82
C SER A 961 53.86 5.41 -20.62
N TRP A 962 53.18 4.29 -20.24
CA TRP A 962 53.59 2.87 -19.94
C TRP A 962 54.85 2.37 -19.14
N PHE A 963 54.62 1.24 -18.39
CA PHE A 963 55.50 0.08 -18.01
C PHE A 963 56.27 -0.04 -16.65
N THR A 964 56.81 -1.26 -16.35
CA THR A 964 57.10 -1.92 -15.02
C THR A 964 58.49 -2.66 -15.03
N PRO A 965 58.94 -3.70 -14.21
CA PRO A 965 58.41 -4.48 -13.03
C PRO A 965 59.44 -4.99 -11.93
N SER A 966 58.99 -5.86 -10.98
CA SER A 966 59.66 -7.09 -10.43
C SER A 966 60.57 -7.20 -9.15
N ARG A 967 60.18 -8.15 -8.24
CA ARG A 967 60.95 -9.27 -7.56
C ARG A 967 61.65 -9.19 -6.16
N TRP A 968 61.84 -10.41 -5.58
CA TRP A 968 62.30 -10.94 -4.26
C TRP A 968 63.86 -11.18 -4.14
N PRO A 969 64.54 -11.85 -3.12
CA PRO A 969 64.09 -12.75 -1.98
C PRO A 969 64.87 -12.83 -0.60
N SER A 970 64.28 -13.59 0.36
CA SER A 970 64.86 -14.58 1.35
C SER A 970 65.79 -14.25 2.57
N SER A 971 65.49 -14.81 3.77
CA SER A 971 66.32 -15.74 4.62
C SER A 971 65.80 -15.99 6.08
N LEU A 972 66.42 -16.92 6.86
CA LEU A 972 66.08 -17.51 8.21
C LEU A 972 67.40 -17.71 9.05
N PRO A 973 67.53 -18.27 10.31
CA PRO A 973 66.70 -19.27 11.07
C PRO A 973 66.70 -19.26 12.66
N ASN A 974 66.28 -20.38 13.30
CA ASN A 974 66.62 -20.95 14.66
C ASN A 974 66.01 -20.41 16.00
N GLN A 975 65.84 -21.18 17.11
CA GLN A 975 65.64 -22.65 17.39
C GLN A 975 65.18 -22.97 18.86
N ASP A 976 64.61 -24.18 19.11
CA ASP A 976 64.44 -25.01 20.36
C ASP A 976 63.67 -24.47 21.61
N THR A 977 63.17 -25.23 22.63
CA THR A 977 63.32 -26.64 23.17
C THR A 977 62.00 -27.18 23.82
N VAL A 978 61.78 -28.51 23.97
CA VAL A 978 60.58 -29.13 24.66
C VAL A 978 60.84 -30.55 25.27
N PRO A 979 60.50 -30.82 26.56
CA PRO A 979 59.82 -32.07 27.04
C PRO A 979 58.85 -31.76 28.26
N ASP A 980 58.33 -32.58 29.21
CA ASP A 980 58.25 -34.02 29.64
C ASP A 980 57.17 -34.13 30.81
N LYS A 981 56.68 -35.23 31.46
CA LYS A 981 56.66 -36.72 31.29
C LYS A 981 55.60 -37.44 32.22
N THR A 982 55.10 -38.61 31.79
CA THR A 982 54.59 -39.81 32.56
C THR A 982 53.38 -39.85 33.53
N ALA A 983 52.51 -40.82 33.23
CA ALA A 983 51.26 -41.31 33.85
C ALA A 983 51.34 -42.25 35.10
N VAL A 984 50.19 -42.50 35.75
CA VAL A 984 49.78 -43.75 36.47
C VAL A 984 48.28 -43.69 36.91
N ARG A 985 47.54 -44.71 37.39
CA ARG A 985 47.09 -46.04 36.85
C ARG A 985 46.13 -46.75 37.87
N ARG A 986 45.21 -47.65 37.42
CA ARG A 986 44.28 -48.59 38.17
C ARG A 986 42.83 -48.08 38.43
N HIS A 987 41.77 -48.91 38.56
CA HIS A 987 41.60 -50.38 38.40
C HIS A 987 40.20 -50.79 37.84
N SER A 988 40.14 -51.98 37.22
CA SER A 988 39.01 -52.92 36.94
C SER A 988 37.80 -52.92 37.89
N ASN A 989 36.61 -53.43 37.56
CA ASN A 989 36.15 -54.41 36.52
C ASN A 989 34.64 -54.16 36.22
N ALA A 990 33.79 -54.92 35.49
CA ALA A 990 33.76 -56.14 34.63
C ALA A 990 32.36 -56.13 33.92
N ALA A 991 31.99 -56.88 32.86
CA ALA A 991 32.63 -57.71 31.82
C ALA A 991 31.68 -57.66 30.57
N LEU A 992 31.40 -58.63 29.68
CA LEU A 992 31.74 -60.05 29.40
C LEU A 992 31.44 -60.33 27.89
N TYR A 993 31.92 -61.43 27.32
CA TYR A 993 31.84 -61.87 25.90
C TYR A 993 32.06 -63.42 25.84
N PRO A 994 32.25 -64.14 24.70
CA PRO A 994 32.15 -63.82 23.25
C PRO A 994 31.10 -64.75 22.54
N HIS A 995 30.99 -65.05 21.22
CA HIS A 995 31.95 -65.35 20.11
C HIS A 995 31.21 -65.27 18.73
N THR A 996 31.64 -64.47 17.73
CA THR A 996 32.47 -64.80 16.50
C THR A 996 31.85 -65.72 15.42
N PRO A 997 32.29 -65.76 14.12
CA PRO A 997 33.32 -64.96 13.40
C PRO A 997 33.00 -64.44 11.95
N SER A 998 33.82 -63.47 11.49
CA SER A 998 34.36 -63.21 10.12
C SER A 998 33.57 -63.35 8.77
N SER A 999 33.66 -62.26 7.98
CA SER A 999 33.96 -62.09 6.52
C SER A 999 34.56 -63.29 5.71
N PRO A 1000 34.54 -63.34 4.34
CA PRO A 1000 34.67 -62.19 3.42
C PRO A 1000 34.06 -62.23 1.97
N SER A 1001 34.10 -61.06 1.31
CA SER A 1001 34.36 -60.76 -0.13
C SER A 1001 33.74 -61.54 -1.32
N SER A 1002 32.93 -60.80 -2.11
CA SER A 1002 33.05 -60.56 -3.58
C SER A 1002 32.22 -61.34 -4.65
N PHE A 1003 31.95 -60.59 -5.74
CA PHE A 1003 31.66 -60.95 -7.15
C PHE A 1003 30.31 -61.55 -7.68
N LYS A 1004 29.65 -60.73 -8.53
CA LYS A 1004 28.97 -61.02 -9.84
C LYS A 1004 27.67 -61.88 -9.96
N ARG A 1005 26.60 -61.15 -10.29
CA ARG A 1005 25.71 -61.28 -11.50
C ARG A 1005 24.87 -62.57 -11.80
N ARG A 1006 23.53 -62.35 -11.72
CA ARG A 1006 22.48 -62.52 -12.76
C ARG A 1006 21.70 -63.87 -12.91
N THR A 1007 20.45 -63.73 -13.42
CA THR A 1007 19.54 -64.74 -14.06
C THR A 1007 18.96 -65.88 -13.18
N SER A 1008 17.72 -66.39 -13.35
CA SER A 1008 16.52 -65.95 -14.13
C SER A 1008 15.25 -66.83 -13.94
N TYR A 1009 14.04 -66.24 -14.09
CA TYR A 1009 12.75 -66.79 -14.62
C TYR A 1009 12.04 -68.04 -14.04
N GLN A 1010 10.71 -67.94 -13.79
CA GLN A 1010 9.57 -68.88 -14.03
C GLN A 1010 8.33 -68.49 -13.15
N GLN A 1011 7.06 -68.89 -13.35
CA GLN A 1011 6.20 -69.07 -14.56
C GLN A 1011 4.68 -69.08 -14.15
N LEU A 1012 3.73 -69.12 -15.11
CA LEU A 1012 2.24 -69.07 -14.92
C LEU A 1012 1.56 -70.45 -14.76
N PRO A 1013 0.28 -70.53 -14.29
CA PRO A 1013 -0.85 -70.91 -15.18
C PRO A 1013 -2.23 -70.21 -14.90
N ARG A 1014 -3.33 -70.66 -15.56
CA ARG A 1014 -4.71 -70.06 -15.64
C ARG A 1014 -5.86 -71.07 -15.41
N HIS A 1015 -7.11 -70.62 -15.13
CA HIS A 1015 -8.44 -71.28 -15.35
C HIS A 1015 -9.61 -70.33 -14.86
N THR A 1016 -10.89 -70.27 -15.29
CA THR A 1016 -11.62 -70.67 -16.54
C THR A 1016 -12.76 -69.65 -16.94
N SER A 1017 -14.06 -70.02 -17.08
CA SER A 1017 -15.10 -69.20 -17.80
C SER A 1017 -16.60 -69.61 -17.64
N SER A 1018 -17.54 -68.69 -18.01
CA SER A 1018 -18.98 -68.89 -18.45
C SER A 1018 -20.10 -69.09 -17.37
N LEU A 1019 -21.45 -68.93 -17.58
CA LEU A 1019 -22.34 -68.60 -18.74
C LEU A 1019 -23.82 -68.22 -18.31
N SER A 1020 -24.56 -67.38 -19.08
CA SER A 1020 -26.07 -67.28 -19.25
C SER A 1020 -27.04 -66.88 -18.09
N SER A 1021 -28.34 -66.52 -18.25
CA SER A 1021 -29.15 -65.75 -19.27
C SER A 1021 -30.68 -65.64 -18.86
N ILE A 1022 -31.52 -64.86 -19.61
CA ILE A 1022 -33.03 -64.92 -19.79
C ILE A 1022 -34.02 -64.09 -18.90
N LYS A 1023 -34.77 -63.16 -19.57
CA LYS A 1023 -36.17 -62.58 -19.38
C LYS A 1023 -36.65 -61.97 -18.02
N GLY A 1024 -37.63 -61.04 -17.97
CA GLY A 1024 -38.33 -60.24 -19.02
C GLY A 1024 -39.73 -59.69 -18.62
N ALA A 1025 -40.25 -58.68 -19.37
CA ALA A 1025 -41.60 -58.02 -19.28
C ALA A 1025 -41.90 -57.19 -18.01
N SER A 1026 -42.84 -56.22 -17.94
CA SER A 1026 -43.56 -55.31 -18.88
C SER A 1026 -44.18 -54.16 -18.01
N SER A 1027 -44.59 -52.96 -18.44
CA SER A 1027 -45.47 -52.56 -19.57
C SER A 1027 -45.62 -51.03 -19.70
N GLN A 1028 -45.89 -50.52 -20.92
CA GLN A 1028 -46.65 -49.31 -21.36
C GLN A 1028 -46.56 -47.97 -20.56
N GLY A 1029 -46.47 -46.76 -21.16
CA GLY A 1029 -46.90 -46.26 -22.48
C GLY A 1029 -48.26 -45.52 -22.37
N PRO A 1030 -48.59 -44.46 -23.16
CA PRO A 1030 -48.03 -44.04 -24.47
C PRO A 1030 -47.55 -42.55 -24.56
N PRO A 1031 -47.09 -42.05 -25.74
CA PRO A 1031 -46.33 -40.78 -25.85
C PRO A 1031 -46.95 -39.61 -26.68
N PRO A 1032 -46.48 -39.18 -27.89
CA PRO A 1032 -45.90 -37.82 -28.03
C PRO A 1032 -46.39 -36.97 -29.23
N THR A 1033 -45.91 -35.72 -29.31
CA THR A 1033 -45.79 -34.96 -30.58
C THR A 1033 -44.62 -33.96 -30.55
N LEU A 1034 -44.08 -33.44 -31.67
CA LEU A 1034 -43.60 -33.99 -32.95
C LEU A 1034 -43.23 -32.79 -33.88
N LEU A 1035 -42.32 -32.97 -34.84
CA LEU A 1035 -42.01 -32.02 -35.96
C LEU A 1035 -41.34 -30.68 -35.48
N ASN A 1036 -40.55 -29.92 -36.26
CA ASN A 1036 -39.96 -30.03 -37.61
C ASN A 1036 -38.85 -28.94 -37.76
N HIS A 1037 -37.94 -28.86 -38.74
CA HIS A 1037 -37.32 -29.80 -39.71
C HIS A 1037 -36.16 -29.04 -40.41
N ILE A 1038 -35.20 -29.74 -41.05
CA ILE A 1038 -34.24 -29.21 -42.08
C ILE A 1038 -33.21 -28.19 -41.50
N GLY A 1039 -31.93 -28.13 -41.89
CA GLY A 1039 -31.15 -28.76 -42.97
C GLY A 1039 -30.31 -27.66 -43.65
N TYR A 1040 -29.00 -27.81 -43.85
CA TYR A 1040 -28.42 -28.70 -44.86
C TYR A 1040 -27.02 -29.22 -44.52
N ILE A 1041 -26.57 -30.22 -45.28
CA ILE A 1041 -25.30 -30.94 -45.13
C ILE A 1041 -24.38 -30.63 -46.32
N SER A 1042 -23.07 -30.49 -46.08
CA SER A 1042 -22.03 -30.95 -47.02
C SER A 1042 -20.79 -31.41 -46.24
N SER A 1043 -20.01 -32.33 -46.79
CA SER A 1043 -19.06 -33.15 -46.03
C SER A 1043 -17.92 -33.70 -46.89
N SER A 1044 -16.69 -33.75 -46.34
CA SER A 1044 -15.62 -34.59 -46.90
C SER A 1044 -14.61 -35.06 -45.85
N LEU A 1045 -14.78 -36.33 -45.45
CA LEU A 1045 -13.75 -37.35 -45.20
C LEU A 1045 -12.57 -37.05 -44.22
N SER A 1046 -12.45 -37.90 -43.21
CA SER A 1046 -11.32 -38.00 -42.28
C SER A 1046 -10.50 -39.29 -42.50
N MET A 1047 -9.21 -39.25 -42.17
CA MET A 1047 -8.37 -40.33 -41.62
C MET A 1047 -7.07 -39.69 -41.07
N SER A 1048 -6.44 -40.14 -39.97
CA SER A 1048 -6.83 -41.16 -38.99
C SER A 1048 -6.15 -40.91 -37.62
N SER A 1049 -6.86 -41.24 -36.54
CA SER A 1049 -6.35 -41.69 -35.22
C SER A 1049 -4.98 -41.18 -34.71
N THR A 1050 -5.01 -40.18 -33.84
CA THR A 1050 -4.39 -40.32 -32.52
C THR A 1050 -5.44 -39.94 -31.47
N ASP A 1051 -5.77 -40.85 -30.55
CA ASP A 1051 -6.73 -40.53 -29.49
C ASP A 1051 -6.08 -39.52 -28.52
N PRO A 1052 -6.71 -38.35 -28.27
CA PRO A 1052 -6.25 -37.48 -27.21
C PRO A 1052 -6.45 -38.20 -25.87
N ALA A 1053 -5.48 -38.05 -24.95
CA ALA A 1053 -5.63 -38.53 -23.58
C ALA A 1053 -6.94 -38.00 -22.97
N PRO A 1054 -7.66 -38.80 -22.17
CA PRO A 1054 -8.97 -38.41 -21.65
C PRO A 1054 -8.88 -37.06 -20.93
N GLN A 1055 -9.70 -36.11 -21.37
CA GLN A 1055 -9.84 -34.81 -20.72
C GLN A 1055 -10.09 -35.06 -19.22
N PRO A 1056 -9.30 -34.48 -18.30
CA PRO A 1056 -9.60 -34.59 -16.88
C PRO A 1056 -10.99 -34.03 -16.64
N SER A 1057 -11.88 -34.82 -16.04
CA SER A 1057 -13.31 -34.52 -15.93
C SER A 1057 -13.64 -33.51 -14.83
N ILE A 1058 -12.89 -32.42 -14.80
CA ILE A 1058 -13.23 -31.19 -14.07
C ILE A 1058 -14.56 -30.71 -14.64
N ARG A 1059 -15.60 -30.70 -13.79
CA ARG A 1059 -16.90 -30.17 -14.17
C ARG A 1059 -16.74 -28.69 -14.51
N ARG A 1060 -17.03 -28.30 -15.76
CA ARG A 1060 -17.15 -26.89 -16.14
C ARG A 1060 -18.41 -26.29 -15.50
N SER A 1061 -18.30 -25.82 -14.27
CA SER A 1061 -19.18 -24.76 -13.78
C SER A 1061 -18.69 -23.43 -14.36
N HIS A 1062 -19.57 -22.71 -15.07
CA HIS A 1062 -19.25 -21.34 -15.52
C HIS A 1062 -19.25 -20.33 -14.36
N SER A 1063 -19.60 -20.75 -13.14
CA SER A 1063 -19.17 -20.12 -11.91
C SER A 1063 -17.77 -20.61 -11.53
N SER A 1064 -16.80 -19.70 -11.56
CA SER A 1064 -15.71 -19.70 -10.57
C SER A 1064 -16.32 -19.59 -9.15
N HIS A 1065 -15.54 -19.93 -8.12
CA HIS A 1065 -16.01 -19.83 -6.74
C HIS A 1065 -16.38 -18.36 -6.39
N PRO A 1066 -17.29 -18.12 -5.43
CA PRO A 1066 -17.68 -16.75 -5.09
C PRO A 1066 -16.48 -15.87 -4.73
N ASP A 1067 -16.60 -14.60 -5.11
CA ASP A 1067 -15.90 -13.42 -4.59
C ASP A 1067 -14.37 -13.37 -4.42
N ILE A 1068 -13.53 -14.41 -4.59
CA ILE A 1068 -12.07 -14.23 -4.44
C ILE A 1068 -11.50 -13.33 -5.56
N THR A 1069 -11.82 -13.61 -6.83
CA THR A 1069 -11.39 -12.76 -7.95
C THR A 1069 -11.99 -11.37 -7.85
N LEU A 1070 -13.26 -11.27 -7.43
CA LEU A 1070 -13.96 -9.99 -7.32
C LEU A 1070 -13.47 -9.16 -6.12
N LEU A 1071 -13.14 -9.79 -4.99
CA LEU A 1071 -12.41 -9.17 -3.86
C LEU A 1071 -11.04 -8.67 -4.33
N CYS A 1072 -10.28 -9.47 -5.06
CA CYS A 1072 -8.96 -9.02 -5.55
C CYS A 1072 -9.11 -7.88 -6.56
N GLN A 1073 -10.12 -7.88 -7.43
CA GLN A 1073 -10.43 -6.74 -8.31
C GLN A 1073 -10.90 -5.51 -7.52
N GLN A 1074 -11.75 -5.67 -6.50
CA GLN A 1074 -12.17 -4.61 -5.59
C GLN A 1074 -11.00 -4.04 -4.77
N TRP A 1075 -10.03 -4.87 -4.37
CA TRP A 1075 -8.88 -4.44 -3.57
C TRP A 1075 -7.74 -3.85 -4.42
N ALA A 1076 -7.58 -4.34 -5.66
CA ALA A 1076 -6.72 -3.75 -6.68
C ALA A 1076 -7.21 -2.36 -7.13
N SER A 1077 -8.54 -2.13 -7.08
CA SER A 1077 -9.15 -0.85 -7.47
C SER A 1077 -9.49 0.08 -6.29
N ALA A 1078 -9.68 -0.44 -5.07
CA ALA A 1078 -10.14 0.35 -3.92
C ALA A 1078 -9.58 -0.05 -2.52
N GLY A 1079 -8.60 -0.95 -2.46
CA GLY A 1079 -8.04 -1.46 -1.20
C GLY A 1079 -7.29 -0.44 -0.34
N PRO A 1080 -7.13 -0.74 0.95
CA PRO A 1080 -7.88 -0.07 2.02
C PRO A 1080 -7.70 1.46 1.99
N ALA A 1081 -8.46 2.14 1.12
CA ALA A 1081 -8.56 3.59 0.97
C ALA A 1081 -7.27 4.43 0.72
N ASN A 1082 -6.05 3.91 0.96
CA ASN A 1082 -4.79 4.67 0.85
C ASN A 1082 -3.52 3.86 0.53
N GLN A 1083 -3.53 2.52 0.49
CA GLN A 1083 -2.30 1.71 0.43
C GLN A 1083 -2.03 0.93 -0.87
N THR A 1084 -3.02 0.72 -1.75
CA THR A 1084 -2.79 0.21 -3.12
C THR A 1084 -2.55 1.37 -4.10
N LEU A 1085 -1.45 1.34 -4.84
CA LEU A 1085 -1.08 2.33 -5.86
C LEU A 1085 -1.01 1.68 -7.25
N THR A 1086 -1.88 2.09 -8.17
CA THR A 1086 -1.88 1.60 -9.55
C THR A 1086 -1.04 2.49 -10.47
N PHE A 1087 0.07 1.96 -10.99
CA PHE A 1087 0.95 2.64 -11.93
C PHE A 1087 0.52 2.34 -13.37
N LYS A 1088 -0.04 3.36 -14.04
CA LYS A 1088 -0.42 3.28 -15.46
C LYS A 1088 0.79 3.52 -16.39
N PRO A 1089 0.82 2.93 -17.59
CA PRO A 1089 1.77 3.31 -18.63
C PRO A 1089 1.49 4.75 -19.08
N GLU A 1090 2.52 5.53 -19.40
CA GLU A 1090 2.28 6.84 -19.99
C GLU A 1090 1.74 6.71 -21.42
N THR A 1091 0.59 7.33 -21.68
CA THR A 1091 0.02 7.43 -23.01
C THR A 1091 0.86 8.37 -23.86
N VAL A 1092 1.84 7.82 -24.58
CA VAL A 1092 2.56 8.53 -25.64
C VAL A 1092 1.53 9.16 -26.59
N PRO A 1093 1.47 10.49 -26.74
CA PRO A 1093 0.44 11.12 -27.56
C PRO A 1093 0.54 10.64 -29.01
N SER A 1094 -0.60 10.28 -29.61
CA SER A 1094 -0.72 9.85 -31.01
C SER A 1094 -0.57 11.02 -32.00
N GLY A 1095 0.55 11.74 -31.91
CA GLY A 1095 0.91 12.80 -32.84
C GLY A 1095 1.30 12.24 -34.21
N THR A 1096 0.78 12.85 -35.28
CA THR A 1096 1.04 12.46 -36.66
C THR A 1096 2.50 12.71 -37.07
N ILE A 1097 3.34 11.69 -36.99
CA ILE A 1097 4.73 11.73 -37.46
C ILE A 1097 4.77 11.54 -38.99
N SER A 1098 4.86 12.66 -39.72
CA SER A 1098 5.30 12.65 -41.12
C SER A 1098 6.71 12.05 -41.25
N PRO A 1099 7.05 11.34 -42.35
CA PRO A 1099 8.23 10.47 -42.43
C PRO A 1099 9.58 11.22 -42.52
N GLY A 1100 10.03 11.77 -41.40
CA GLY A 1100 11.33 12.43 -41.24
C GLY A 1100 12.48 11.47 -40.90
N ARG A 1101 13.24 11.05 -41.93
CA ARG A 1101 14.54 10.33 -41.87
C ARG A 1101 15.07 9.93 -40.48
N ARG A 1102 14.86 8.66 -40.07
CA ARG A 1102 15.79 7.98 -39.15
C ARG A 1102 17.19 7.97 -39.79
N ARG A 1103 18.21 8.47 -39.10
CA ARG A 1103 19.63 8.26 -39.45
C ARG A 1103 20.21 7.19 -38.53
N SER A 1104 20.31 5.98 -39.04
CA SER A 1104 21.03 4.89 -38.37
C SER A 1104 22.53 5.21 -38.31
N ARG A 1105 23.14 4.99 -37.14
CA ARG A 1105 24.57 4.71 -37.01
C ARG A 1105 24.71 3.31 -36.43
N ALA A 1106 24.72 2.32 -37.31
CA ALA A 1106 25.24 1.00 -36.96
C ALA A 1106 26.76 1.13 -36.76
N MET A 1107 27.30 0.44 -35.75
CA MET A 1107 28.74 0.18 -35.73
C MET A 1107 29.10 -0.73 -36.90
N SER A 1108 30.14 -0.36 -37.65
CA SER A 1108 30.77 -1.25 -38.61
C SER A 1108 32.27 -1.23 -38.36
N THR A 1109 32.80 -2.40 -38.00
CA THR A 1109 34.24 -2.64 -37.94
C THR A 1109 34.85 -2.53 -39.33
N SER A 1110 35.90 -1.74 -39.49
CA SER A 1110 36.96 -2.06 -40.46
C SER A 1110 38.27 -1.38 -40.06
N ALA A 1111 39.37 -2.11 -40.15
CA ALA A 1111 40.69 -1.62 -39.82
C ALA A 1111 41.54 -1.44 -41.09
N ARG A 1112 42.30 -0.34 -41.13
CA ARG A 1112 43.44 -0.09 -42.04
C ARG A 1112 43.22 -0.29 -43.55
N LYS A 1113 43.39 0.79 -44.30
CA LYS A 1113 44.68 1.00 -45.00
C LYS A 1113 44.91 2.46 -45.43
N TYR A 1114 46.18 2.79 -45.58
CA TYR A 1114 46.71 4.04 -46.10
C TYR A 1114 47.08 3.87 -47.60
N VAL A 1115 47.41 5.00 -48.24
CA VAL A 1115 48.23 5.13 -49.48
C VAL A 1115 47.55 4.86 -50.84
N LEU A 1116 47.44 5.97 -51.61
CA LEU A 1116 47.67 6.18 -53.06
C LEU A 1116 47.13 5.12 -54.05
N GLY A 1117 46.30 5.48 -55.04
CA GLY A 1117 46.71 6.36 -56.14
C GLY A 1117 47.05 5.52 -57.38
N GLY A 1118 46.02 5.15 -58.15
CA GLY A 1118 46.08 4.33 -59.36
C GLY A 1118 44.69 4.13 -59.94
#